data_AF-A0A086J262-F1
#
_entry.id   AF-A0A086J262-F1
#
_cell.length_a   1.000
_cell.length_b   1.000
_cell.length_c   1.000
_cell.angle_alpha   90.00
_cell.angle_beta   90.00
_cell.angle_gamma   90.00
#
_symmetry.space_group_name_H-M   'P 1'
#
loop_
_entity.id
_entity.type
_entity.pdbx_description
1 polymer ?
#
loop_
_entity_poly.entity_id
_entity_poly.type
_entity_poly.pdbx_seq_one_letter_code
_entity_poly.pdbx_strand_id
1 'polypeptide(L)'
;MISRILLNLMMLQSILTKITVEDIKRVSVTSIGKNQDVIINPEGPLNLLRGYIGQRSGHMNNKRFYSSEIETNYSLRENGLSITKQQNYDFKRTPANDRVYKDIATQAPNGKYLSAYHEQLIKMFPSEKGDLSIEAGRSNALTNFLRAKHVKKDAKYILAALLLLSEGVDIKIAVEHGEDMKCLVIKRKASKDNNFVSILMHTAGIDTATNEHSYIIYQSEVAEIIDFYRQCRASPLLKKGGEFAMPTTKKEFESGKFLNNARFLIQAYIYEFIDTVEDYTSFVNAVHELLSDQMTEKSNLNDNTRVFNELFIEKSAQSKSIKYTTPFDDLVNAAYKDANFPFYSATQLPAYIRVPQCKLDKTDFVKEKAIYYNSRVETALLGLFCCLAYNPRTKSYQTSHMGKGISKELKEFFEIYSKPTESIGFEMHKEWSKVVACLKNDKINYKQERNELCSGVANIFLAIAEITGQKKDTEELVRYIEIACRLGRLNFDDDSEVGIYDAMESIIMSLSQNKDIELDCSMLKPGKRSNGKADLFGKIKIVYTFDKKRNGIALNVESNDASLALLSFPRASSKCIEEMYKKIGNIYNGMNSYTGYIATNYSVMEIDNLRMNRETRLDGYSKNIIALLNNESKDVSKVFLLGKPLDIEYKYLFVIKFMLYSLQKDFPATHPFTRISANMLGSVPLDDNHTMRNMTYLFPFHPRWQVYYPNLGYKPSQHLPREKHGRVNLFYNYRRILVSESVDIAVKCIETYLTMGEKYCTDMFYTLSNAIICRMFLNHVVEEGKIPIISKLHTIIERYKTPKDAEYVNDIYMTLFVYACCDHPKKQKFIKLTYSLINFDDLRNPKVFNPVIDLALIAKVLLVVKTEKDLLHLKSDIQSKQNYDTMLEYLSCSKSK
;
A
#
# COMPACT_ATOMS: atom_id res chain seq x y z
N MET A 1 28.74 10.73 -18.40
CA MET A 1 27.96 11.85 -17.81
C MET A 1 26.87 12.33 -18.77
N ILE A 2 27.18 12.47 -20.06
CA ILE A 2 26.24 12.82 -21.15
C ILE A 2 25.09 11.80 -21.31
N SER A 3 25.36 10.49 -21.18
CA SER A 3 24.33 9.43 -21.23
C SER A 3 23.29 9.53 -20.10
N ARG A 4 23.66 10.09 -18.94
CA ARG A 4 22.78 10.29 -17.78
C ARG A 4 21.89 11.53 -17.95
N ILE A 5 22.37 12.51 -18.72
CA ILE A 5 21.63 13.71 -19.12
C ILE A 5 20.62 13.35 -20.23
N LEU A 6 21.00 12.46 -21.16
CA LEU A 6 20.09 11.91 -22.16
C LEU A 6 18.96 11.07 -21.54
N LEU A 7 19.25 10.25 -20.51
CA LEU A 7 18.23 9.50 -19.75
C LEU A 7 17.16 10.41 -19.13
N ASN A 8 17.55 11.63 -18.75
CA ASN A 8 16.61 12.65 -18.27
C ASN A 8 15.86 13.36 -19.42
N LEU A 9 16.51 13.59 -20.57
CA LEU A 9 15.88 14.19 -21.77
C LEU A 9 14.74 13.32 -22.32
N MET A 10 14.78 12.01 -22.08
CA MET A 10 13.89 11.02 -22.68
C MET A 10 12.53 10.76 -22.02
N MET A 11 12.30 11.19 -20.78
CA MET A 11 11.01 11.00 -20.07
C MET A 11 9.89 11.93 -20.59
N LEU A 12 9.86 12.18 -21.90
CA LEU A 12 9.49 13.44 -22.55
C LEU A 12 7.99 13.80 -22.55
N GLN A 13 7.10 13.16 -21.77
CA GLN A 13 5.67 13.53 -21.71
C GLN A 13 4.89 13.14 -20.44
N SER A 14 5.49 13.10 -19.24
CA SER A 14 4.72 12.76 -18.03
C SER A 14 4.05 14.00 -17.42
N ILE A 15 2.96 14.41 -18.03
CA ILE A 15 2.01 15.32 -17.42
C ILE A 15 0.70 14.55 -17.43
N LEU A 16 0.23 14.14 -16.27
CA LEU A 16 -1.10 13.56 -16.16
C LEU A 16 -1.85 14.31 -15.08
N THR A 17 -2.83 15.09 -15.51
CA THR A 17 -3.95 15.42 -14.66
C THR A 17 -4.86 14.20 -14.53
N LYS A 18 -5.79 14.18 -13.59
CA LYS A 18 -6.81 13.12 -13.56
C LYS A 18 -8.16 13.74 -13.88
N ILE A 19 -8.92 13.07 -14.76
CA ILE A 19 -10.29 13.44 -15.09
C ILE A 19 -11.12 13.48 -13.79
N THR A 20 -11.70 14.64 -13.49
CA THR A 20 -12.54 14.86 -12.30
C THR A 20 -13.93 14.25 -12.48
N VAL A 21 -14.70 14.10 -11.40
CA VAL A 21 -16.10 13.65 -11.51
C VAL A 21 -16.96 14.59 -12.37
N GLU A 22 -16.69 15.90 -12.34
CA GLU A 22 -17.35 16.89 -13.20
C GLU A 22 -17.02 16.63 -14.68
N ASP A 23 -15.76 16.35 -14.99
CA ASP A 23 -15.34 15.98 -16.34
C ASP A 23 -15.99 14.68 -16.81
N ILE A 24 -16.09 13.66 -15.93
CA ILE A 24 -16.78 12.40 -16.22
C ILE A 24 -18.26 12.66 -16.55
N LYS A 25 -18.92 13.53 -15.80
CA LYS A 25 -20.32 13.93 -16.05
C LYS A 25 -20.47 14.65 -17.38
N ARG A 26 -19.53 15.52 -17.76
CA ARG A 26 -19.51 16.21 -19.05
C ARG A 26 -19.33 15.24 -20.22
N VAL A 27 -18.36 14.34 -20.11
CA VAL A 27 -18.09 13.31 -21.12
C VAL A 27 -19.28 12.36 -21.32
N SER A 28 -19.95 11.94 -20.25
CA SER A 28 -21.01 10.91 -20.33
C SER A 28 -22.28 11.34 -21.09
N VAL A 29 -22.46 12.64 -21.31
CA VAL A 29 -23.57 13.22 -22.09
C VAL A 29 -23.12 13.86 -23.41
N THR A 30 -21.82 13.80 -23.71
CA THR A 30 -21.28 14.34 -24.97
C THR A 30 -21.74 13.49 -26.14
N SER A 31 -22.24 14.15 -27.20
CA SER A 31 -22.69 13.47 -28.42
C SER A 31 -21.50 12.96 -29.24
N ILE A 32 -21.65 11.76 -29.80
CA ILE A 32 -20.58 11.00 -30.46
C ILE A 32 -21.03 10.62 -31.88
N GLY A 33 -20.04 10.41 -32.77
CA GLY A 33 -20.26 9.93 -34.13
C GLY A 33 -20.59 11.06 -35.11
N LYS A 34 -20.62 10.72 -36.41
CA LYS A 34 -20.84 11.74 -37.47
C LYS A 34 -22.21 12.42 -37.35
N ASN A 35 -23.23 11.66 -36.96
CA ASN A 35 -24.60 12.15 -36.81
C ASN A 35 -24.87 12.77 -35.43
N GLN A 36 -23.94 12.64 -34.48
CA GLN A 36 -24.07 13.17 -33.11
C GLN A 36 -25.36 12.65 -32.41
N ASP A 37 -25.74 11.41 -32.71
CA ASP A 37 -27.00 10.75 -32.35
C ASP A 37 -26.88 9.79 -31.17
N VAL A 38 -25.65 9.42 -30.79
CA VAL A 38 -25.38 8.52 -29.67
C VAL A 38 -24.52 9.18 -28.59
N ILE A 39 -24.59 8.63 -27.39
CA ILE A 39 -23.76 8.98 -26.23
C ILE A 39 -23.20 7.70 -25.60
N ILE A 40 -22.26 7.83 -24.65
CA ILE A 40 -21.68 6.70 -23.93
C ILE A 40 -22.77 5.96 -23.12
N ASN A 41 -22.79 4.64 -23.22
CA ASN A 41 -23.61 3.80 -22.37
C ASN A 41 -23.08 3.83 -20.92
N PRO A 42 -23.86 4.30 -19.92
CA PRO A 42 -23.40 4.35 -18.53
C PRO A 42 -23.18 2.96 -17.92
N GLU A 43 -23.76 1.91 -18.48
CA GLU A 43 -23.49 0.54 -18.05
C GLU A 43 -22.28 -0.06 -18.76
N GLY A 44 -21.78 0.59 -19.82
CA GLY A 44 -20.77 0.12 -20.74
C GLY A 44 -19.31 0.34 -20.32
N PRO A 45 -18.35 -0.21 -21.09
CA PRO A 45 -16.93 -0.14 -20.78
C PRO A 45 -16.27 1.22 -21.06
N LEU A 46 -16.94 2.13 -21.80
CA LEU A 46 -16.50 3.52 -21.98
C LEU A 46 -16.87 4.43 -20.80
N ASN A 47 -17.64 3.94 -19.82
CA ASN A 47 -17.98 4.71 -18.64
C ASN A 47 -16.75 4.91 -17.74
N LEU A 48 -16.26 6.15 -17.71
CA LEU A 48 -15.12 6.58 -16.90
C LEU A 48 -15.30 6.37 -15.38
N LEU A 49 -16.53 6.25 -14.87
CA LEU A 49 -16.75 5.92 -13.46
C LEU A 49 -16.15 4.55 -13.11
N ARG A 50 -16.04 3.61 -14.05
CA ARG A 50 -15.35 2.33 -13.82
C ARG A 50 -13.89 2.52 -13.46
N GLY A 51 -13.19 3.40 -14.20
CA GLY A 51 -11.79 3.74 -13.96
C GLY A 51 -11.61 4.51 -12.65
N TYR A 52 -12.44 5.54 -12.45
CA TYR A 52 -12.45 6.34 -11.23
C TYR A 52 -12.65 5.51 -9.95
N ILE A 53 -13.67 4.64 -9.94
CA ILE A 53 -13.95 3.76 -8.81
C ILE A 53 -12.83 2.72 -8.66
N GLY A 54 -12.41 2.08 -9.75
CA GLY A 54 -11.35 1.06 -9.71
C GLY A 54 -10.01 1.60 -9.18
N GLN A 55 -9.66 2.83 -9.51
CA GLN A 55 -8.48 3.52 -8.99
C GLN A 55 -8.61 3.79 -7.49
N ARG A 56 -9.75 4.35 -7.03
CA ARG A 56 -9.99 4.64 -5.61
C ARG A 56 -10.07 3.39 -4.75
N SER A 57 -10.68 2.32 -5.25
CA SER A 57 -10.68 1.00 -4.59
C SER A 57 -9.31 0.30 -4.63
N GLY A 58 -8.39 0.76 -5.47
CA GLY A 58 -7.03 0.23 -5.58
C GLY A 58 -6.89 -1.10 -6.31
N HIS A 59 -7.88 -1.49 -7.13
CA HIS A 59 -7.88 -2.80 -7.79
C HIS A 59 -6.63 -3.05 -8.64
N MET A 60 -6.26 -2.08 -9.48
CA MET A 60 -5.08 -2.19 -10.34
C MET A 60 -3.77 -2.13 -9.54
N ASN A 61 -3.72 -1.31 -8.49
CA ASN A 61 -2.58 -1.25 -7.57
C ASN A 61 -2.35 -2.61 -6.90
N ASN A 62 -3.41 -3.20 -6.36
CA ASN A 62 -3.37 -4.49 -5.71
C ASN A 62 -2.88 -5.59 -6.66
N LYS A 63 -3.40 -5.61 -7.90
CA LYS A 63 -2.95 -6.54 -8.94
C LYS A 63 -1.47 -6.35 -9.29
N ARG A 64 -1.05 -5.12 -9.56
CA ARG A 64 0.33 -4.84 -9.98
C ARG A 64 1.36 -5.22 -8.93
N PHE A 65 1.06 -5.03 -7.64
CA PHE A 65 2.05 -5.21 -6.57
C PHE A 65 1.94 -6.52 -5.80
N TYR A 66 0.77 -7.18 -5.79
CA TYR A 66 0.53 -8.33 -4.92
C TYR A 66 0.09 -9.60 -5.66
N SER A 67 -0.18 -9.57 -6.96
CA SER A 67 -0.52 -10.78 -7.73
C SER A 67 0.48 -11.92 -7.52
N SER A 68 -0.03 -13.14 -7.34
CA SER A 68 0.77 -14.36 -7.19
C SER A 68 1.60 -14.72 -8.42
N GLU A 69 1.27 -14.17 -9.57
CA GLU A 69 1.90 -14.43 -10.85
C GLU A 69 3.16 -13.56 -11.05
N ILE A 70 3.30 -12.49 -10.25
CA ILE A 70 4.43 -11.56 -10.30
C ILE A 70 5.46 -11.94 -9.22
N GLU A 71 6.70 -12.13 -9.64
CA GLU A 71 7.87 -12.20 -8.79
C GLU A 71 8.37 -10.77 -8.53
N THR A 72 8.07 -10.25 -7.34
CA THR A 72 8.51 -8.90 -6.96
C THR A 72 10.01 -8.86 -6.72
N ASN A 73 10.69 -7.89 -7.34
CA ASN A 73 12.12 -7.70 -7.18
C ASN A 73 12.42 -6.87 -5.94
N TYR A 74 12.89 -7.54 -4.90
CA TYR A 74 13.42 -6.93 -3.69
C TYR A 74 14.56 -7.75 -3.11
N SER A 75 15.39 -7.11 -2.29
CA SER A 75 16.45 -7.77 -1.53
C SER A 75 16.64 -7.09 -0.18
N LEU A 76 16.96 -7.89 0.83
CA LEU A 76 17.40 -7.41 2.14
C LEU A 76 18.84 -7.85 2.37
N ARG A 77 19.69 -6.96 2.85
CA ARG A 77 21.06 -7.28 3.27
C ARG A 77 21.34 -6.74 4.66
N GLU A 78 22.17 -7.45 5.42
CA GLU A 78 22.63 -7.00 6.72
C GLU A 78 23.74 -5.95 6.55
N ASN A 79 23.59 -4.80 7.22
CA ASN A 79 24.53 -3.68 7.16
C ASN A 79 25.07 -3.31 8.55
N GLY A 80 25.68 -4.31 9.22
CA GLY A 80 26.28 -4.14 10.54
C GLY A 80 25.29 -3.77 11.66
N LEU A 81 25.83 -3.43 12.83
CA LEU A 81 25.03 -3.02 13.99
C LEU A 81 24.98 -1.49 14.10
N SER A 82 23.83 -0.97 14.51
CA SER A 82 23.64 0.42 14.91
C SER A 82 24.39 0.73 16.22
N ILE A 83 24.47 2.01 16.55
CA ILE A 83 25.00 2.51 17.83
C ILE A 83 24.24 1.89 19.02
N THR A 84 22.95 1.60 18.86
CA THR A 84 22.11 0.93 19.87
C THR A 84 22.20 -0.59 19.84
N LYS A 85 23.23 -1.15 19.17
CA LYS A 85 23.45 -2.59 18.96
C LYS A 85 22.28 -3.30 18.26
N GLN A 86 21.49 -2.58 17.47
CA GLN A 86 20.43 -3.16 16.65
C GLN A 86 20.97 -3.47 15.26
N GLN A 87 20.56 -4.57 14.64
CA GLN A 87 20.93 -4.84 13.25
C GLN A 87 20.38 -3.73 12.34
N ASN A 88 21.24 -3.13 11.51
CA ASN A 88 20.82 -2.30 10.39
C ASN A 88 20.63 -3.19 9.16
N TYR A 89 19.64 -2.86 8.34
CA TYR A 89 19.38 -3.54 7.09
C TYR A 89 19.39 -2.57 5.93
N ASP A 90 19.98 -3.01 4.81
CA ASP A 90 19.84 -2.37 3.53
C ASP A 90 18.72 -3.09 2.78
N PHE A 91 17.55 -2.45 2.73
CA PHE A 91 16.43 -2.91 1.94
C PHE A 91 16.41 -2.20 0.59
N LYS A 92 16.25 -2.98 -0.49
CA LYS A 92 16.10 -2.44 -1.84
C LYS A 92 14.91 -3.09 -2.51
N ARG A 93 13.96 -2.26 -2.96
CA ARG A 93 12.82 -2.63 -3.81
C ARG A 93 13.00 -2.01 -5.19
N THR A 94 12.84 -2.77 -6.27
CA THR A 94 13.02 -2.25 -7.64
C THR A 94 11.90 -2.72 -8.57
N PRO A 95 10.73 -2.03 -8.61
CA PRO A 95 9.56 -2.46 -9.40
C PRO A 95 9.80 -2.62 -10.89
N ALA A 96 10.72 -1.84 -11.45
CA ALA A 96 11.15 -1.94 -12.85
C ALA A 96 11.73 -3.32 -13.23
N ASN A 97 12.20 -4.08 -12.23
CA ASN A 97 12.79 -5.41 -12.39
C ASN A 97 11.81 -6.54 -12.00
N ASP A 98 10.55 -6.21 -11.69
CA ASP A 98 9.54 -7.23 -11.45
C ASP A 98 9.34 -8.06 -12.73
N ARG A 99 9.07 -9.36 -12.55
CA ARG A 99 8.88 -10.29 -13.66
C ARG A 99 7.78 -11.26 -13.35
N VAL A 100 7.31 -11.99 -14.35
CA VAL A 100 6.40 -13.12 -14.14
C VAL A 100 7.20 -14.33 -13.67
N TYR A 101 6.65 -15.08 -12.71
CA TYR A 101 7.23 -16.35 -12.28
C TYR A 101 7.31 -17.32 -13.46
N LYS A 102 8.49 -17.90 -13.69
CA LYS A 102 8.78 -18.75 -14.87
C LYS A 102 7.86 -19.97 -15.01
N ASP A 103 7.39 -20.53 -13.89
CA ASP A 103 6.52 -21.71 -13.89
C ASP A 103 5.07 -21.41 -14.28
N ILE A 104 4.61 -20.14 -14.22
CA ILE A 104 3.21 -19.77 -14.50
C ILE A 104 2.78 -20.25 -15.90
N ALA A 105 3.62 -20.04 -16.92
CA ALA A 105 3.31 -20.43 -18.30
C ALA A 105 3.03 -21.94 -18.47
N THR A 106 3.57 -22.76 -17.57
CA THR A 106 3.42 -24.23 -17.61
C THR A 106 2.25 -24.75 -16.78
N GLN A 107 1.62 -23.90 -15.96
CA GLN A 107 0.48 -24.29 -15.14
C GLN A 107 -0.77 -24.48 -16.01
N ALA A 108 -1.32 -25.68 -16.05
CA ALA A 108 -2.58 -25.95 -16.76
C ALA A 108 -3.80 -25.56 -15.89
N PRO A 109 -4.94 -25.16 -16.50
CA PRO A 109 -5.20 -25.06 -17.94
C PRO A 109 -4.91 -23.67 -18.55
N ASN A 110 -4.74 -22.64 -17.73
CA ASN A 110 -4.80 -21.22 -18.15
C ASN A 110 -3.46 -20.46 -17.96
N GLY A 111 -2.39 -21.13 -17.54
CA GLY A 111 -1.11 -20.53 -17.18
C GLY A 111 -0.42 -19.76 -18.31
N LYS A 112 -0.53 -20.22 -19.56
CA LYS A 112 -0.03 -19.47 -20.73
C LYS A 112 -0.66 -18.08 -20.83
N TYR A 113 -1.99 -18.01 -20.63
CA TYR A 113 -2.70 -16.73 -20.64
C TYR A 113 -2.31 -15.86 -19.46
N LEU A 114 -2.27 -16.43 -18.24
CA LEU A 114 -1.89 -15.69 -17.04
C LEU A 114 -0.46 -15.14 -17.12
N SER A 115 0.47 -15.90 -17.70
CA SER A 115 1.85 -15.45 -17.93
C SER A 115 1.87 -14.23 -18.86
N ALA A 116 1.25 -14.37 -20.04
CA ALA A 116 1.20 -13.28 -21.02
C ALA A 116 0.47 -12.05 -20.47
N TYR A 117 -0.65 -12.24 -19.75
CA TYR A 117 -1.40 -11.15 -19.12
C TYR A 117 -0.53 -10.37 -18.13
N HIS A 118 0.16 -11.07 -17.22
CA HIS A 118 0.96 -10.41 -16.19
C HIS A 118 2.24 -9.78 -16.75
N GLU A 119 2.79 -10.30 -17.85
CA GLU A 119 3.86 -9.64 -18.60
C GLU A 119 3.37 -8.29 -19.17
N GLN A 120 2.19 -8.27 -19.80
CA GLN A 120 1.63 -7.02 -20.30
C GLN A 120 1.21 -6.06 -19.18
N LEU A 121 0.70 -6.58 -18.06
CA LEU A 121 0.39 -5.80 -16.86
C LEU A 121 1.64 -5.06 -16.35
N ILE A 122 2.78 -5.74 -16.20
CA ILE A 122 4.04 -5.12 -15.80
C ILE A 122 4.48 -4.08 -16.83
N LYS A 123 4.34 -4.39 -18.14
CA LYS A 123 4.78 -3.49 -19.20
C LYS A 123 3.95 -2.21 -19.34
N MET A 124 2.64 -2.32 -19.10
CA MET A 124 1.68 -1.21 -19.17
C MET A 124 1.63 -0.41 -17.87
N PHE A 125 1.96 -1.03 -16.73
CA PHE A 125 2.05 -0.41 -15.40
C PHE A 125 3.43 -0.63 -14.77
N PRO A 126 4.51 -0.08 -15.35
CA PRO A 126 5.90 -0.30 -14.90
C PRO A 126 6.13 0.07 -13.43
N SER A 127 5.52 1.16 -12.94
CA SER A 127 5.56 1.53 -11.53
C SER A 127 6.96 1.70 -10.93
N GLU A 128 7.93 2.22 -11.70
CA GLU A 128 9.37 2.20 -11.37
C GLU A 128 9.74 2.78 -9.99
N LYS A 129 8.88 3.66 -9.44
CA LYS A 129 9.08 4.36 -8.17
C LYS A 129 8.30 3.78 -6.99
N GLY A 130 7.57 2.68 -7.19
CA GLY A 130 6.80 2.02 -6.13
C GLY A 130 5.32 2.39 -6.09
N ASP A 131 4.91 3.47 -6.76
CA ASP A 131 3.51 3.83 -6.94
C ASP A 131 2.93 3.30 -8.26
N LEU A 132 1.61 3.10 -8.29
CA LEU A 132 0.93 2.70 -9.52
C LEU A 132 1.13 3.78 -10.59
N SER A 133 1.72 3.42 -11.73
CA SER A 133 2.01 4.37 -12.80
C SER A 133 2.19 3.66 -14.14
N ILE A 134 1.73 4.33 -15.20
CA ILE A 134 1.97 3.94 -16.60
C ILE A 134 3.29 4.52 -17.16
N GLU A 135 3.98 5.35 -16.37
CA GLU A 135 5.22 6.01 -16.78
C GLU A 135 6.41 5.05 -16.70
N ALA A 136 7.15 4.91 -17.80
CA ALA A 136 8.31 4.04 -17.91
C ALA A 136 9.54 4.84 -18.35
N GLY A 137 10.68 4.55 -17.73
CA GLY A 137 11.99 5.05 -18.13
C GLY A 137 12.54 4.39 -19.39
N ARG A 138 11.97 3.26 -19.83
CA ARG A 138 12.38 2.57 -21.06
C ARG A 138 11.79 3.18 -22.32
N SER A 139 12.63 3.37 -23.33
CA SER A 139 12.33 4.07 -24.59
C SER A 139 11.23 3.43 -25.44
N ASN A 140 11.05 2.11 -25.35
CA ASN A 140 10.12 1.32 -26.17
C ASN A 140 8.74 1.10 -25.51
N ALA A 141 8.47 1.78 -24.38
CA ALA A 141 7.21 1.67 -23.65
C ALA A 141 5.99 2.17 -24.45
N LEU A 142 4.83 1.55 -24.24
CA LEU A 142 3.56 1.99 -24.86
C LEU A 142 3.24 3.47 -24.59
N THR A 143 3.38 3.92 -23.35
CA THR A 143 3.14 5.32 -22.97
C THR A 143 4.02 6.28 -23.76
N ASN A 144 5.31 5.96 -23.90
CA ASN A 144 6.28 6.79 -24.62
C ASN A 144 5.96 6.81 -26.13
N PHE A 145 5.61 5.65 -26.70
CA PHE A 145 5.20 5.56 -28.10
C PHE A 145 3.93 6.38 -28.39
N LEU A 146 2.87 6.19 -27.61
CA LEU A 146 1.58 6.87 -27.84
C LEU A 146 1.70 8.39 -27.73
N ARG A 147 2.63 8.89 -26.92
CA ARG A 147 2.82 10.33 -26.74
C ARG A 147 3.82 10.91 -27.75
N ALA A 148 4.67 10.11 -28.39
CA ALA A 148 5.65 10.57 -29.36
C ALA A 148 5.04 11.50 -30.43
N LYS A 149 5.78 12.54 -30.83
CA LYS A 149 5.25 13.66 -31.63
C LYS A 149 4.57 13.20 -32.93
N HIS A 150 5.12 12.19 -33.60
CA HIS A 150 4.56 11.64 -34.85
C HIS A 150 3.40 10.67 -34.63
N VAL A 151 3.17 10.21 -33.41
CA VAL A 151 2.12 9.23 -33.04
C VAL A 151 0.94 9.90 -32.36
N LYS A 152 1.16 11.00 -31.63
CA LYS A 152 0.19 11.63 -30.72
C LYS A 152 -1.20 11.83 -31.33
N LYS A 153 -1.29 12.24 -32.60
CA LYS A 153 -2.57 12.49 -33.28
C LYS A 153 -3.40 11.22 -33.49
N ASP A 154 -2.72 10.09 -33.64
CA ASP A 154 -3.31 8.79 -33.97
C ASP A 154 -3.37 7.84 -32.76
N ALA A 155 -2.78 8.23 -31.62
CA ALA A 155 -2.81 7.48 -30.37
C ALA A 155 -4.23 7.04 -29.96
N LYS A 156 -5.22 7.90 -30.21
CA LYS A 156 -6.65 7.62 -29.99
C LYS A 156 -7.15 6.38 -30.75
N TYR A 157 -6.72 6.17 -31.99
CA TYR A 157 -7.11 5.01 -32.80
C TYR A 157 -6.41 3.74 -32.33
N ILE A 158 -5.16 3.84 -31.85
CA ILE A 158 -4.44 2.71 -31.27
C ILE A 158 -5.16 2.24 -30.00
N LEU A 159 -5.46 3.15 -29.07
CA LEU A 159 -6.22 2.84 -27.86
C LEU A 159 -7.61 2.28 -28.17
N ALA A 160 -8.31 2.86 -29.15
CA ALA A 160 -9.62 2.39 -29.58
C ALA A 160 -9.55 0.96 -30.16
N ALA A 161 -8.53 0.66 -30.96
CA ALA A 161 -8.30 -0.69 -31.48
C ALA A 161 -8.05 -1.71 -30.37
N LEU A 162 -7.21 -1.38 -29.38
CA LEU A 162 -6.94 -2.27 -28.24
C LEU A 162 -8.20 -2.52 -27.39
N LEU A 163 -9.00 -1.47 -27.14
CA LEU A 163 -10.29 -1.61 -26.46
C LEU A 163 -11.20 -2.55 -27.25
N LEU A 164 -11.42 -2.28 -28.53
CA LEU A 164 -12.33 -3.05 -29.38
C LEU A 164 -11.90 -4.52 -29.55
N LEU A 165 -10.59 -4.78 -29.67
CA LEU A 165 -10.05 -6.14 -29.65
C LEU A 165 -10.37 -6.86 -28.33
N SER A 166 -10.24 -6.18 -27.19
CA SER A 166 -10.60 -6.75 -25.88
C SER A 166 -12.10 -7.03 -25.74
N GLU A 167 -12.94 -6.28 -26.45
CA GLU A 167 -14.39 -6.48 -26.50
C GLU A 167 -14.81 -7.60 -27.48
N GLY A 168 -13.88 -8.10 -28.30
CA GLY A 168 -14.09 -9.19 -29.25
C GLY A 168 -14.30 -8.76 -30.70
N VAL A 169 -14.13 -7.47 -31.02
CA VAL A 169 -14.28 -6.92 -32.37
C VAL A 169 -13.02 -7.20 -33.20
N ASP A 170 -13.20 -7.62 -34.46
CA ASP A 170 -12.10 -7.96 -35.37
C ASP A 170 -11.49 -6.72 -36.05
N ILE A 171 -10.67 -5.98 -35.30
CA ILE A 171 -9.90 -4.85 -35.84
C ILE A 171 -8.63 -5.35 -36.53
N LYS A 172 -8.45 -4.96 -37.80
CA LYS A 172 -7.26 -5.27 -38.62
C LYS A 172 -6.08 -4.36 -38.27
N ILE A 173 -5.54 -4.52 -37.06
CA ILE A 173 -4.32 -3.87 -36.59
C ILE A 173 -3.14 -4.85 -36.69
N ALA A 174 -2.03 -4.42 -37.30
CA ALA A 174 -0.83 -5.24 -37.47
C ALA A 174 0.43 -4.39 -37.58
N VAL A 175 1.58 -4.98 -37.23
CA VAL A 175 2.90 -4.43 -37.55
C VAL A 175 3.33 -5.02 -38.89
N GLU A 176 3.47 -4.18 -39.90
CA GLU A 176 3.82 -4.56 -41.28
C GLU A 176 5.25 -4.09 -41.61
N HIS A 177 5.91 -4.80 -42.51
CA HIS A 177 7.20 -4.38 -43.07
C HIS A 177 6.94 -3.30 -44.13
N GLY A 178 7.44 -2.08 -43.91
CA GLY A 178 7.59 -1.08 -44.97
C GLY A 178 8.85 -1.34 -45.80
N GLU A 179 9.11 -0.47 -46.78
CA GLU A 179 10.28 -0.59 -47.67
C GLU A 179 11.61 -0.67 -46.91
N ASP A 180 11.77 0.11 -45.82
CA ASP A 180 12.98 0.09 -44.97
C ASP A 180 12.69 -0.10 -43.46
N MET A 181 11.48 0.22 -42.98
CA MET A 181 11.15 0.29 -41.54
C MET A 181 9.77 -0.32 -41.25
N LYS A 182 9.62 -0.92 -40.06
CA LYS A 182 8.33 -1.47 -39.60
C LYS A 182 7.32 -0.35 -39.29
N CYS A 183 6.08 -0.55 -39.70
CA CYS A 183 4.96 0.36 -39.47
C CYS A 183 3.82 -0.34 -38.73
N LEU A 184 3.15 0.37 -37.82
CA LEU A 184 1.86 -0.02 -37.26
C LEU A 184 0.75 0.46 -38.18
N VAL A 185 -0.05 -0.46 -38.66
CA VAL A 185 -1.15 -0.19 -39.60
C VAL A 185 -2.48 -0.62 -39.00
N ILE A 186 -3.50 0.23 -39.11
CA ILE A 186 -4.89 -0.11 -38.85
C ILE A 186 -5.65 0.02 -40.18
N LYS A 187 -6.04 -1.11 -40.76
CA LYS A 187 -6.68 -1.14 -42.09
C LYS A 187 -8.17 -0.87 -41.99
N ARG A 188 -8.71 -0.10 -42.95
CA ARG A 188 -10.17 -0.02 -43.12
C ARG A 188 -10.69 -1.34 -43.64
N LYS A 189 -11.90 -1.70 -43.24
CA LYS A 189 -12.58 -2.87 -43.79
C LYS A 189 -13.20 -2.57 -45.14
N ALA A 190 -13.76 -1.37 -45.31
CA ALA A 190 -14.47 -0.96 -46.52
C ALA A 190 -13.56 -0.68 -47.74
N SER A 191 -12.24 -0.58 -47.57
CA SER A 191 -11.29 -0.32 -48.67
C SER A 191 -9.96 -1.00 -48.38
N LYS A 192 -9.48 -1.83 -49.32
CA LYS A 192 -8.20 -2.55 -49.17
C LYS A 192 -6.97 -1.63 -49.24
N ASP A 193 -7.11 -0.47 -49.88
CA ASP A 193 -6.00 0.46 -50.16
C ASP A 193 -5.93 1.66 -49.19
N ASN A 194 -6.91 1.81 -48.28
CA ASN A 194 -6.95 2.91 -47.32
C ASN A 194 -6.80 2.43 -45.87
N ASN A 195 -5.87 3.06 -45.15
CA ASN A 195 -5.63 2.82 -43.73
C ASN A 195 -6.31 3.89 -42.88
N PHE A 196 -6.80 3.52 -41.69
CA PHE A 196 -7.10 4.51 -40.64
C PHE A 196 -5.82 5.13 -40.11
N VAL A 197 -4.79 4.30 -39.92
CA VAL A 197 -3.53 4.68 -39.30
C VAL A 197 -2.39 3.95 -40.00
N SER A 198 -1.29 4.64 -40.24
CA SER A 198 -0.01 4.07 -40.69
C SER A 198 1.13 4.86 -40.06
N ILE A 199 1.80 4.28 -39.06
CA ILE A 199 2.77 4.99 -38.21
C ILE A 199 4.08 4.19 -38.12
N LEU A 200 5.22 4.87 -38.21
CA LEU A 200 6.53 4.27 -37.99
C LEU A 200 6.68 3.74 -36.55
N MET A 201 7.09 2.47 -36.42
CA MET A 201 7.34 1.79 -35.14
C MET A 201 8.72 2.11 -34.54
N HIS A 202 9.30 3.26 -34.90
CA HIS A 202 10.58 3.72 -34.39
C HIS A 202 10.44 5.10 -33.77
N THR A 203 11.06 5.29 -32.61
CA THR A 203 11.12 6.58 -31.92
C THR A 203 12.57 6.89 -31.58
N ALA A 204 12.89 8.18 -31.42
CA ALA A 204 14.17 8.57 -30.85
C ALA A 204 14.18 8.27 -29.35
N GLY A 205 15.29 7.72 -28.86
CA GLY A 205 15.45 7.44 -27.45
C GLY A 205 16.83 6.91 -27.07
N ILE A 206 16.91 6.15 -25.98
CA ILE A 206 18.13 5.57 -25.45
C ILE A 206 18.01 4.10 -25.62
N ASP A 207 18.98 3.59 -26.36
CA ASP A 207 19.11 2.18 -26.57
C ASP A 207 19.53 1.55 -25.24
N THR A 208 18.76 0.58 -24.78
CA THR A 208 18.96 -0.03 -23.46
C THR A 208 20.21 -0.91 -23.40
N ALA A 209 20.73 -1.38 -24.53
CA ALA A 209 21.93 -2.20 -24.61
C ALA A 209 23.21 -1.34 -24.61
N THR A 210 23.21 -0.23 -25.35
CA THR A 210 24.38 0.66 -25.47
C THR A 210 24.36 1.81 -24.46
N ASN A 211 23.19 2.13 -23.90
CA ASN A 211 22.96 3.32 -23.06
C ASN A 211 23.32 4.63 -23.77
N GLU A 212 23.23 4.65 -25.11
CA GLU A 212 23.47 5.79 -25.99
C GLU A 212 22.17 6.25 -26.66
N HIS A 213 22.14 7.50 -27.12
CA HIS A 213 21.00 8.04 -27.84
C HIS A 213 20.95 7.47 -29.26
N SER A 214 19.80 6.91 -29.63
CA SER A 214 19.49 6.41 -30.96
C SER A 214 18.22 7.09 -31.48
N TYR A 215 18.23 7.49 -32.75
CA TYR A 215 17.07 8.08 -33.40
C TYR A 215 16.06 7.04 -33.91
N ILE A 216 16.39 5.75 -33.84
CA ILE A 216 15.66 4.66 -34.49
C ILE A 216 15.45 3.46 -33.55
N ILE A 217 14.82 3.68 -32.39
CA ILE A 217 14.53 2.61 -31.44
C ILE A 217 13.22 1.93 -31.83
N TYR A 218 13.31 0.65 -32.16
CA TYR A 218 12.14 -0.17 -32.44
C TYR A 218 11.26 -0.35 -31.20
N GLN A 219 9.96 -0.09 -31.36
CA GLN A 219 8.97 -0.14 -30.28
C GLN A 219 8.46 -1.58 -30.06
N SER A 220 9.36 -2.48 -29.66
CA SER A 220 9.09 -3.93 -29.54
C SER A 220 7.95 -4.26 -28.58
N GLU A 221 7.88 -3.60 -27.43
CA GLU A 221 6.83 -3.88 -26.43
C GLU A 221 5.45 -3.45 -26.91
N VAL A 222 5.37 -2.40 -27.73
CA VAL A 222 4.12 -2.00 -28.36
C VAL A 222 3.62 -3.10 -29.28
N ALA A 223 4.50 -3.71 -30.07
CA ALA A 223 4.16 -4.84 -30.93
C ALA A 223 3.67 -6.04 -30.10
N GLU A 224 4.35 -6.37 -29.00
CA GLU A 224 3.96 -7.46 -28.10
C GLU A 224 2.59 -7.22 -27.44
N ILE A 225 2.30 -6.00 -27.01
CA ILE A 225 1.00 -5.62 -26.45
C ILE A 225 -0.10 -5.80 -27.50
N ILE A 226 0.13 -5.31 -28.73
CA ILE A 226 -0.85 -5.46 -29.83
C ILE A 226 -1.13 -6.93 -30.11
N ASP A 227 -0.09 -7.76 -30.22
CA ASP A 227 -0.25 -9.19 -30.49
C ASP A 227 -0.97 -9.91 -29.34
N PHE A 228 -0.72 -9.52 -28.09
CA PHE A 228 -1.48 -10.02 -26.94
C PHE A 228 -2.98 -9.71 -27.05
N TYR A 229 -3.35 -8.46 -27.37
CA TYR A 229 -4.78 -8.09 -27.52
C TYR A 229 -5.43 -8.78 -28.73
N ARG A 230 -4.70 -8.99 -29.82
CA ARG A 230 -5.18 -9.78 -30.97
C ARG A 230 -5.51 -11.22 -30.58
N GLN A 231 -4.66 -11.84 -29.76
CA GLN A 231 -4.90 -13.19 -29.24
C GLN A 231 -6.08 -13.23 -28.25
N CYS A 232 -6.23 -12.19 -27.42
CA CYS A 232 -7.33 -12.10 -26.45
C CYS A 232 -8.72 -12.09 -27.09
N ARG A 233 -8.87 -11.48 -28.27
CA ARG A 233 -10.14 -11.34 -29.00
C ARG A 233 -10.94 -12.65 -29.09
N ALA A 234 -10.27 -13.76 -29.39
CA ALA A 234 -10.90 -15.06 -29.59
C ALA A 234 -10.93 -15.94 -28.33
N SER A 235 -10.31 -15.51 -27.22
CA SER A 235 -10.08 -16.34 -26.04
C SER A 235 -11.39 -16.71 -25.32
N PRO A 236 -11.73 -18.01 -25.19
CA PRO A 236 -12.90 -18.45 -24.42
C PRO A 236 -12.82 -18.06 -22.94
N LEU A 237 -11.62 -17.92 -22.38
CA LEU A 237 -11.39 -17.53 -20.98
C LEU A 237 -11.96 -16.14 -20.66
N LEU A 238 -12.06 -15.25 -21.67
CA LEU A 238 -12.44 -13.85 -21.52
C LEU A 238 -13.88 -13.55 -21.94
N LYS A 239 -14.51 -14.48 -22.66
CA LYS A 239 -15.90 -14.37 -23.12
C LYS A 239 -16.86 -14.73 -21.99
N LYS A 240 -18.14 -14.37 -22.16
CA LYS A 240 -19.19 -14.66 -21.17
C LYS A 240 -19.19 -16.15 -20.79
N GLY A 241 -19.17 -16.44 -19.49
CA GLY A 241 -19.06 -17.81 -18.95
C GLY A 241 -17.63 -18.35 -18.83
N GLY A 242 -16.62 -17.65 -19.37
CA GLY A 242 -15.21 -17.95 -19.18
C GLY A 242 -14.70 -17.62 -17.77
N GLU A 243 -13.60 -18.25 -17.37
CA GLU A 243 -13.04 -18.13 -16.01
C GLU A 243 -12.70 -16.69 -15.59
N PHE A 244 -12.20 -15.89 -16.53
CA PHE A 244 -11.81 -14.49 -16.30
C PHE A 244 -12.79 -13.52 -16.96
N ALA A 245 -14.00 -13.94 -17.29
CA ALA A 245 -15.02 -13.07 -17.91
C ALA A 245 -15.31 -11.83 -17.06
N MET A 246 -15.74 -10.74 -17.71
CA MET A 246 -16.33 -9.61 -16.99
C MET A 246 -17.61 -10.09 -16.28
N PRO A 247 -17.85 -9.66 -15.03
CA PRO A 247 -18.89 -10.25 -14.21
C PRO A 247 -20.29 -9.82 -14.67
N THR A 248 -21.16 -10.82 -14.76
CA THR A 248 -22.60 -10.69 -15.05
C THR A 248 -23.47 -11.02 -13.83
N THR A 249 -22.85 -11.55 -12.77
CA THR A 249 -23.46 -11.81 -11.47
C THR A 249 -22.60 -11.24 -10.34
N LYS A 250 -23.22 -10.96 -9.18
CA LYS A 250 -22.51 -10.52 -7.98
C LYS A 250 -21.45 -11.54 -7.52
N LYS A 251 -21.75 -12.83 -7.63
CA LYS A 251 -20.82 -13.92 -7.27
C LYS A 251 -19.57 -13.92 -8.15
N GLU A 252 -19.74 -13.70 -9.47
CA GLU A 252 -18.61 -13.56 -10.38
C GLU A 252 -17.75 -12.34 -10.04
N PHE A 253 -18.38 -11.21 -9.68
CA PHE A 253 -17.65 -10.02 -9.23
C PHE A 253 -16.85 -10.32 -7.95
N GLU A 254 -17.49 -10.90 -6.93
CA GLU A 254 -16.87 -11.21 -5.63
C GLU A 254 -15.70 -12.21 -5.73
N SER A 255 -15.60 -12.99 -6.81
CA SER A 255 -14.44 -13.86 -7.05
C SER A 255 -13.14 -13.10 -7.34
N GLY A 256 -13.24 -11.86 -7.84
CA GLY A 256 -12.11 -11.05 -8.29
C GLY A 256 -11.41 -11.56 -9.56
N LYS A 257 -11.86 -12.67 -10.17
CA LYS A 257 -11.20 -13.29 -11.34
C LYS A 257 -11.20 -12.40 -12.58
N PHE A 258 -12.23 -11.56 -12.73
CA PHE A 258 -12.33 -10.57 -13.82
C PHE A 258 -11.14 -9.59 -13.86
N LEU A 259 -10.41 -9.43 -12.74
CA LEU A 259 -9.22 -8.60 -12.70
C LEU A 259 -8.06 -9.18 -13.55
N ASN A 260 -8.17 -10.43 -14.02
CA ASN A 260 -7.29 -11.02 -15.03
C ASN A 260 -7.86 -10.89 -16.46
N ASN A 261 -8.88 -10.06 -16.68
CA ASN A 261 -9.45 -9.84 -18.01
C ASN A 261 -8.68 -8.74 -18.76
N ALA A 262 -8.41 -8.96 -20.05
CA ALA A 262 -7.79 -7.95 -20.92
C ALA A 262 -8.61 -6.65 -21.03
N ARG A 263 -9.94 -6.72 -20.92
CA ARG A 263 -10.85 -5.55 -20.84
C ARG A 263 -10.55 -4.68 -19.62
N PHE A 264 -10.40 -5.30 -18.45
CA PHE A 264 -10.04 -4.58 -17.22
C PHE A 264 -8.69 -3.87 -17.36
N LEU A 265 -7.69 -4.55 -17.94
CA LEU A 265 -6.35 -4.00 -18.15
C LEU A 265 -6.36 -2.75 -19.06
N ILE A 266 -7.01 -2.83 -20.23
CA ILE A 266 -7.02 -1.70 -21.17
C ILE A 266 -7.88 -0.54 -20.66
N GLN A 267 -9.01 -0.82 -20.00
CA GLN A 267 -9.87 0.21 -19.39
C GLN A 267 -9.12 0.98 -18.29
N ALA A 268 -8.38 0.29 -17.43
CA ALA A 268 -7.54 0.93 -16.42
C ALA A 268 -6.41 1.76 -17.04
N TYR A 269 -5.76 1.26 -18.10
CA TYR A 269 -4.70 1.99 -18.78
C TYR A 269 -5.20 3.25 -19.47
N ILE A 270 -6.34 3.19 -20.18
CA ILE A 270 -6.96 4.36 -20.82
C ILE A 270 -7.31 5.42 -19.77
N TYR A 271 -7.85 5.02 -18.63
CA TYR A 271 -8.18 5.94 -17.54
C TYR A 271 -6.95 6.66 -16.97
N GLU A 272 -5.81 5.96 -16.85
CA GLU A 272 -4.55 6.60 -16.40
C GLU A 272 -3.86 7.39 -17.52
N PHE A 273 -4.11 7.08 -18.80
CA PHE A 273 -3.43 7.72 -19.94
C PHE A 273 -4.09 9.01 -20.41
N ILE A 274 -5.43 9.06 -20.45
CA ILE A 274 -6.19 10.21 -20.96
C ILE A 274 -6.65 11.07 -19.79
N ASP A 275 -6.26 12.35 -19.82
CA ASP A 275 -6.46 13.26 -18.70
C ASP A 275 -7.30 14.52 -19.00
N THR A 276 -7.77 14.67 -20.24
CA THR A 276 -8.63 15.77 -20.67
C THR A 276 -9.95 15.29 -21.26
N VAL A 277 -10.99 16.13 -21.18
CA VAL A 277 -12.31 15.83 -21.76
C VAL A 277 -12.24 15.81 -23.29
N GLU A 278 -11.44 16.68 -23.88
CA GLU A 278 -11.24 16.79 -25.32
C GLU A 278 -10.57 15.53 -25.88
N ASP A 279 -9.47 15.07 -25.26
CA ASP A 279 -8.77 13.86 -25.70
C ASP A 279 -9.62 12.61 -25.47
N TYR A 280 -10.39 12.53 -24.37
CA TYR A 280 -11.28 11.40 -24.12
C TYR A 280 -12.45 11.37 -25.11
N THR A 281 -13.06 12.52 -25.40
CA THR A 281 -14.08 12.64 -26.45
C THR A 281 -13.52 12.25 -27.81
N SER A 282 -12.27 12.65 -28.13
CA SER A 282 -11.60 12.26 -29.37
C SER A 282 -11.37 10.74 -29.45
N PHE A 283 -10.97 10.12 -28.34
CA PHE A 283 -10.84 8.67 -28.22
C PHE A 283 -12.19 7.94 -28.41
N VAL A 284 -13.26 8.40 -27.77
CA VAL A 284 -14.59 7.80 -27.90
C VAL A 284 -15.11 7.90 -29.35
N ASN A 285 -14.87 9.02 -30.03
CA ASN A 285 -15.18 9.15 -31.46
C ASN A 285 -14.36 8.16 -32.32
N ALA A 286 -13.07 7.96 -32.01
CA ALA A 286 -12.26 6.94 -32.70
C ALA A 286 -12.80 5.51 -32.49
N VAL A 287 -13.29 5.18 -31.28
CA VAL A 287 -13.98 3.91 -31.01
C VAL A 287 -15.24 3.77 -31.88
N HIS A 288 -16.06 4.81 -31.94
CA HIS A 288 -17.25 4.82 -32.79
C HIS A 288 -16.89 4.63 -34.26
N GLU A 289 -15.93 5.38 -34.81
CA GLU A 289 -15.49 5.29 -36.20
C GLU A 289 -14.98 3.90 -36.59
N LEU A 290 -14.09 3.33 -35.78
CA LEU A 290 -13.54 1.99 -36.03
C LEU A 290 -14.65 0.93 -35.97
N LEU A 291 -15.56 1.04 -35.00
CA LEU A 291 -16.65 0.08 -34.86
C LEU A 291 -17.69 0.20 -35.99
N SER A 292 -18.03 1.42 -36.42
CA SER A 292 -18.92 1.64 -37.57
C SER A 292 -18.36 1.05 -38.86
N ASP A 293 -17.05 1.16 -39.11
CA ASP A 293 -16.38 0.53 -40.26
C ASP A 293 -16.47 -1.00 -40.22
N GLN A 294 -16.62 -1.61 -39.04
CA GLN A 294 -16.83 -3.06 -38.91
C GLN A 294 -18.26 -3.52 -39.18
N MET A 295 -19.24 -2.61 -39.21
CA MET A 295 -20.68 -2.92 -39.33
C MET A 295 -21.23 -2.85 -40.76
N THR A 296 -20.40 -2.50 -41.74
CA THR A 296 -20.86 -2.30 -43.13
C THR A 296 -21.19 -3.61 -43.89
N GLU A 297 -20.95 -4.80 -43.32
CA GLU A 297 -21.23 -6.10 -43.94
C GLU A 297 -22.01 -7.07 -43.03
N LYS A 298 -22.85 -7.92 -43.65
CA LYS A 298 -23.84 -8.80 -42.98
C LYS A 298 -23.24 -9.93 -42.11
N SER A 299 -21.99 -10.36 -42.31
CA SER A 299 -21.45 -11.61 -41.73
C SER A 299 -21.14 -11.56 -40.23
N ASN A 300 -20.82 -10.39 -39.67
CA ASN A 300 -20.52 -10.19 -38.24
C ASN A 300 -21.47 -9.16 -37.58
N LEU A 301 -22.62 -8.88 -38.21
CA LEU A 301 -23.50 -7.79 -37.80
C LEU A 301 -24.02 -7.97 -36.37
N ASN A 302 -24.37 -9.20 -35.97
CA ASN A 302 -24.98 -9.46 -34.66
C ASN A 302 -24.02 -9.20 -33.48
N ASP A 303 -22.78 -9.69 -33.56
CA ASP A 303 -21.78 -9.48 -32.50
C ASP A 303 -21.31 -8.04 -32.41
N ASN A 304 -21.07 -7.39 -33.56
CA ASN A 304 -20.66 -5.99 -33.60
C ASN A 304 -21.79 -5.08 -33.10
N THR A 305 -23.05 -5.35 -33.46
CA THR A 305 -24.23 -4.61 -32.97
C THR A 305 -24.39 -4.78 -31.47
N ARG A 306 -24.15 -5.99 -30.92
CA ARG A 306 -24.12 -6.20 -29.46
C ARG A 306 -23.08 -5.30 -28.81
N VAL A 307 -21.84 -5.28 -29.31
CA VAL A 307 -20.76 -4.44 -28.77
C VAL A 307 -21.10 -2.94 -28.91
N PHE A 308 -21.75 -2.52 -30.00
CA PHE A 308 -22.23 -1.15 -30.17
C PHE A 308 -23.17 -0.74 -29.04
N ASN A 309 -24.19 -1.55 -28.77
CA ASN A 309 -25.18 -1.28 -27.75
C ASN A 309 -24.60 -1.37 -26.32
N GLU A 310 -23.53 -2.14 -26.13
CA GLU A 310 -22.77 -2.17 -24.88
C GLU A 310 -21.93 -0.89 -24.69
N LEU A 311 -21.47 -0.26 -25.76
CA LEU A 311 -20.63 0.95 -25.73
C LEU A 311 -21.44 2.26 -25.76
N PHE A 312 -22.53 2.28 -26.52
CA PHE A 312 -23.29 3.47 -26.87
C PHE A 312 -24.80 3.28 -26.64
N ILE A 313 -25.49 4.38 -26.36
CA ILE A 313 -26.96 4.47 -26.34
C ILE A 313 -27.40 5.69 -27.13
N GLU A 314 -28.67 5.71 -27.55
CA GLU A 314 -29.26 6.88 -28.18
C GLU A 314 -29.17 8.12 -27.26
N LYS A 315 -28.90 9.28 -27.86
CA LYS A 315 -28.87 10.57 -27.16
C LYS A 315 -30.17 10.91 -26.43
N SER A 316 -31.31 10.45 -26.97
CA SER A 316 -32.64 10.55 -26.33
C SER A 316 -32.63 9.97 -24.90
N ALA A 317 -31.77 9.00 -24.62
CA ALA A 317 -31.63 8.33 -23.33
C ALA A 317 -30.62 9.01 -22.37
N GLN A 318 -30.17 10.24 -22.64
CA GLN A 318 -29.21 10.99 -21.80
C GLN A 318 -29.58 11.10 -20.31
N SER A 319 -30.88 11.05 -19.99
CA SER A 319 -31.38 11.04 -18.60
C SER A 319 -30.83 9.85 -17.80
N LYS A 320 -30.55 8.71 -18.46
CA LYS A 320 -29.87 7.56 -17.82
C LYS A 320 -28.44 7.91 -17.40
N SER A 321 -27.65 8.52 -18.28
CA SER A 321 -26.27 8.92 -17.95
C SER A 321 -26.23 9.93 -16.79
N ILE A 322 -27.10 10.93 -16.83
CA ILE A 322 -27.24 11.95 -15.77
C ILE A 322 -27.60 11.32 -14.42
N LYS A 323 -28.51 10.34 -14.41
CA LYS A 323 -28.93 9.61 -13.19
C LYS A 323 -27.73 8.96 -12.48
N TYR A 324 -26.75 8.45 -13.22
CA TYR A 324 -25.62 7.69 -12.67
C TYR A 324 -24.42 8.55 -12.30
N THR A 325 -24.20 9.69 -12.96
CA THR A 325 -23.07 10.60 -12.69
C THR A 325 -23.39 11.66 -11.63
N THR A 326 -24.62 12.20 -11.61
CA THR A 326 -25.02 13.27 -10.67
C THR A 326 -24.81 12.90 -9.20
N PRO A 327 -25.11 11.67 -8.72
CA PRO A 327 -24.85 11.32 -7.31
C PRO A 327 -23.38 11.40 -6.90
N PHE A 328 -22.44 11.12 -7.81
CA PHE A 328 -21.01 11.29 -7.54
C PHE A 328 -20.60 12.76 -7.50
N ASP A 329 -21.15 13.57 -8.40
CA ASP A 329 -20.94 15.03 -8.42
C ASP A 329 -21.49 15.67 -7.13
N ASP A 330 -22.70 15.28 -6.70
CA ASP A 330 -23.29 15.67 -5.41
C ASP A 330 -22.38 15.29 -4.23
N LEU A 331 -21.83 14.08 -4.25
CA LEU A 331 -20.91 13.57 -3.21
C LEU A 331 -19.64 14.42 -3.13
N VAL A 332 -19.00 14.71 -4.27
CA VAL A 332 -17.77 15.53 -4.32
C VAL A 332 -18.05 16.95 -3.83
N ASN A 333 -19.16 17.55 -4.26
CA ASN A 333 -19.59 18.87 -3.81
C ASN A 333 -19.89 18.90 -2.31
N ALA A 334 -20.54 17.87 -1.77
CA ALA A 334 -20.79 17.75 -0.34
C ALA A 334 -19.47 17.61 0.45
N ALA A 335 -18.51 16.82 -0.07
CA ALA A 335 -17.21 16.65 0.56
C ALA A 335 -16.44 17.98 0.68
N TYR A 336 -16.48 18.83 -0.35
CA TYR A 336 -15.87 20.17 -0.27
C TYR A 336 -16.57 21.11 0.70
N LYS A 337 -17.90 21.05 0.78
CA LYS A 337 -18.67 21.88 1.73
C LYS A 337 -18.37 21.49 3.18
N ASP A 338 -18.14 20.20 3.45
CA ASP A 338 -17.83 19.67 4.78
C ASP A 338 -16.32 19.62 5.08
N ALA A 339 -15.45 20.02 4.14
CA ALA A 339 -14.01 19.89 4.26
C ALA A 339 -13.46 20.81 5.37
N ASN A 340 -12.90 20.24 6.44
CA ASN A 340 -12.14 20.99 7.45
C ASN A 340 -10.64 21.03 7.17
N PHE A 341 -10.23 20.45 6.04
CA PHE A 341 -8.86 20.30 5.58
C PHE A 341 -8.86 20.24 4.05
N PRO A 342 -7.83 20.73 3.33
CA PRO A 342 -7.87 20.80 1.87
C PRO A 342 -7.86 19.44 1.18
N PHE A 343 -7.48 18.37 1.88
CA PHE A 343 -7.40 17.01 1.34
C PHE A 343 -8.20 16.02 2.20
N TYR A 344 -9.29 15.49 1.68
CA TYR A 344 -10.07 14.43 2.35
C TYR A 344 -9.77 13.05 1.76
N SER A 345 -8.79 12.90 0.87
CA SER A 345 -8.32 11.61 0.39
C SER A 345 -6.86 11.72 0.00
N ALA A 346 -6.09 10.65 0.23
CA ALA A 346 -4.71 10.57 -0.26
C ALA A 346 -4.63 10.69 -1.79
N THR A 347 -5.71 10.38 -2.52
CA THR A 347 -5.80 10.53 -3.97
C THR A 347 -5.83 11.99 -4.44
N GLN A 348 -6.13 12.94 -3.55
CA GLN A 348 -6.14 14.38 -3.86
C GLN A 348 -4.80 15.05 -3.59
N LEU A 349 -3.85 14.33 -2.96
CA LEU A 349 -2.53 14.89 -2.76
C LEU A 349 -1.86 15.10 -4.13
N PRO A 350 -1.13 16.23 -4.31
CA PRO A 350 -0.36 16.48 -5.51
C PRO A 350 0.55 15.30 -5.85
N ALA A 351 0.35 14.70 -7.02
CA ALA A 351 1.29 13.72 -7.57
C ALA A 351 2.34 14.47 -8.40
N TYR A 352 3.61 14.08 -8.31
CA TYR A 352 4.64 14.81 -9.07
C TYR A 352 4.47 14.54 -10.56
N ILE A 353 4.79 15.55 -11.36
CA ILE A 353 4.79 15.46 -12.82
C ILE A 353 6.09 16.05 -13.36
N ARG A 354 6.30 16.01 -14.68
CA ARG A 354 7.35 16.80 -15.32
C ARG A 354 6.79 18.17 -15.71
N VAL A 355 7.46 19.23 -15.30
CA VAL A 355 7.09 20.61 -15.64
C VAL A 355 8.18 21.27 -16.48
N PRO A 356 7.83 22.25 -17.34
CA PRO A 356 8.83 23.03 -18.07
C PRO A 356 9.72 23.83 -17.11
N GLN A 357 10.94 24.13 -17.56
CA GLN A 357 11.79 25.10 -16.87
C GLN A 357 11.21 26.52 -17.00
N CYS A 358 11.15 27.23 -15.89
CA CYS A 358 10.88 28.65 -15.87
C CYS A 358 12.13 29.40 -16.32
N LYS A 359 11.99 30.38 -17.22
CA LYS A 359 13.11 31.26 -17.59
C LYS A 359 13.55 32.10 -16.39
N LEU A 360 14.84 32.47 -16.35
CA LEU A 360 15.43 33.22 -15.23
C LEU A 360 14.76 34.58 -14.96
N ASP A 361 14.21 35.20 -15.99
CA ASP A 361 13.45 36.46 -15.92
C ASP A 361 11.99 36.25 -15.49
N LYS A 362 11.56 35.00 -15.30
CA LYS A 362 10.20 34.55 -14.99
C LYS A 362 9.12 35.00 -16.00
N THR A 363 9.50 35.41 -17.21
CA THR A 363 8.53 35.91 -18.20
C THR A 363 7.73 34.79 -18.87
N ASP A 364 8.34 33.62 -19.05
CA ASP A 364 7.76 32.49 -19.76
C ASP A 364 8.48 31.18 -19.37
N PHE A 365 8.00 30.08 -19.92
CA PHE A 365 8.59 28.76 -19.81
C PHE A 365 9.39 28.40 -21.05
N VAL A 366 10.38 27.52 -20.88
CA VAL A 366 11.07 26.93 -22.02
C VAL A 366 10.15 25.94 -22.72
N LYS A 367 9.94 26.13 -24.03
CA LYS A 367 8.99 25.35 -24.84
C LYS A 367 9.51 23.95 -25.20
N GLU A 368 10.82 23.73 -25.10
CA GLU A 368 11.43 22.44 -25.40
C GLU A 368 11.07 21.42 -24.33
N LYS A 369 10.27 20.42 -24.70
CA LYS A 369 9.82 19.41 -23.74
C LYS A 369 10.95 18.52 -23.20
N ALA A 370 12.07 18.45 -23.92
CA ALA A 370 13.20 17.60 -23.55
C ALA A 370 13.79 18.01 -22.20
N ILE A 371 13.82 19.31 -21.93
CA ILE A 371 14.43 19.89 -20.74
C ILE A 371 13.46 20.04 -19.55
N TYR A 372 12.25 19.48 -19.63
CA TYR A 372 11.33 19.48 -18.50
C TYR A 372 11.99 18.77 -17.31
N TYR A 373 11.66 19.11 -16.07
CA TYR A 373 12.29 18.49 -14.91
C TYR A 373 11.26 17.81 -14.01
N ASN A 374 11.72 16.89 -13.16
CA ASN A 374 10.85 16.14 -12.26
C ASN A 374 10.50 16.99 -11.04
N SER A 375 9.23 17.41 -10.90
CA SER A 375 8.81 18.44 -9.95
C SER A 375 8.58 17.95 -8.51
N ARG A 376 9.35 16.99 -8.01
CA ARG A 376 9.00 16.29 -6.75
C ARG A 376 8.95 17.20 -5.54
N VAL A 377 10.03 17.95 -5.30
CA VAL A 377 10.15 18.87 -4.17
C VAL A 377 9.15 20.02 -4.33
N GLU A 378 8.97 20.50 -5.54
CA GLU A 378 8.00 21.52 -5.90
C GLU A 378 6.57 21.05 -5.61
N THR A 379 6.23 19.83 -6.00
CA THR A 379 4.93 19.20 -5.77
C THR A 379 4.66 18.99 -4.27
N ALA A 380 5.67 18.56 -3.51
CA ALA A 380 5.54 18.46 -2.05
C ALA A 380 5.31 19.83 -1.41
N LEU A 381 6.00 20.88 -1.89
CA LEU A 381 5.74 22.26 -1.47
C LEU A 381 4.34 22.72 -1.85
N LEU A 382 3.83 22.39 -3.05
CA LEU A 382 2.47 22.75 -3.46
C LEU A 382 1.43 22.25 -2.44
N GLY A 383 1.49 20.96 -2.09
CA GLY A 383 0.55 20.41 -1.13
C GLY A 383 0.73 20.97 0.29
N LEU A 384 1.97 21.28 0.70
CA LEU A 384 2.24 21.95 1.97
C LEU A 384 1.60 23.34 1.99
N PHE A 385 1.80 24.14 0.95
CA PHE A 385 1.21 25.48 0.85
C PHE A 385 -0.31 25.44 0.72
N CYS A 386 -0.90 24.43 0.09
CA CYS A 386 -2.35 24.21 0.16
C CYS A 386 -2.80 24.07 1.62
N CYS A 387 -2.11 23.30 2.46
CA CYS A 387 -2.43 23.19 3.88
C CYS A 387 -2.25 24.52 4.64
N LEU A 388 -1.13 25.22 4.41
CA LEU A 388 -0.83 26.49 5.08
C LEU A 388 -1.82 27.61 4.70
N ALA A 389 -2.27 27.64 3.44
CA ALA A 389 -3.18 28.65 2.93
C ALA A 389 -4.65 28.35 3.23
N TYR A 390 -5.02 27.12 3.58
CA TYR A 390 -6.42 26.71 3.65
C TYR A 390 -7.14 27.31 4.85
N ASN A 391 -8.21 28.05 4.57
CA ASN A 391 -9.13 28.55 5.58
C ASN A 391 -10.32 27.58 5.74
N PRO A 392 -10.41 26.81 6.85
CA PRO A 392 -11.50 25.86 7.06
C PRO A 392 -12.86 26.53 7.33
N ARG A 393 -12.93 27.85 7.59
CA ARG A 393 -14.19 28.58 7.74
C ARG A 393 -14.77 29.01 6.39
N THR A 394 -13.93 29.53 5.50
CA THR A 394 -14.36 29.99 4.16
C THR A 394 -14.25 28.91 3.08
N LYS A 395 -13.62 27.77 3.40
CA LYS A 395 -13.37 26.63 2.49
C LYS A 395 -12.55 27.02 1.26
N SER A 396 -11.63 27.97 1.43
CA SER A 396 -10.82 28.55 0.36
C SER A 396 -9.39 28.79 0.82
N TYR A 397 -8.46 28.88 -0.13
CA TYR A 397 -7.09 29.29 0.13
C TYR A 397 -6.99 30.80 0.27
N GLN A 398 -6.19 31.26 1.23
CA GLN A 398 -5.93 32.65 1.53
C GLN A 398 -4.44 32.80 1.83
N THR A 399 -3.86 33.98 1.60
CA THR A 399 -2.44 34.24 1.85
C THR A 399 -2.20 35.49 2.69
N SER A 400 -3.25 36.26 3.01
CA SER A 400 -3.15 37.52 3.74
C SER A 400 -2.56 37.37 5.15
N HIS A 401 -2.74 36.20 5.78
CA HIS A 401 -2.20 35.88 7.10
C HIS A 401 -0.70 35.57 7.11
N MET A 402 -0.09 35.28 5.96
CA MET A 402 1.33 34.92 5.84
C MET A 402 2.28 36.13 5.90
N GLY A 403 1.74 37.34 5.96
CA GLY A 403 2.51 38.59 6.13
C GLY A 403 2.81 39.34 4.83
N LYS A 404 3.46 40.50 4.97
CA LYS A 404 3.77 41.40 3.84
C LYS A 404 4.93 40.92 2.96
N GLY A 405 5.76 40.01 3.48
CA GLY A 405 6.95 39.50 2.80
C GLY A 405 6.68 38.44 1.73
N ILE A 406 5.42 38.01 1.55
CA ILE A 406 5.09 36.98 0.58
C ILE A 406 5.28 37.47 -0.86
N SER A 407 5.82 36.59 -1.70
CA SER A 407 6.07 36.83 -3.12
C SER A 407 4.78 37.15 -3.89
N LYS A 408 4.93 37.90 -4.99
CA LYS A 408 3.81 38.26 -5.87
C LYS A 408 3.23 36.99 -6.52
N GLU A 409 4.10 36.10 -6.96
CA GLU A 409 3.75 34.84 -7.62
C GLU A 409 2.93 33.92 -6.73
N LEU A 410 3.24 33.84 -5.43
CA LEU A 410 2.42 33.05 -4.48
C LEU A 410 1.01 33.62 -4.32
N LYS A 411 0.86 34.96 -4.28
CA LYS A 411 -0.45 35.62 -4.20
C LYS A 411 -1.27 35.33 -5.45
N GLU A 412 -0.70 35.60 -6.62
CA GLU A 412 -1.36 35.37 -7.92
C GLU A 412 -1.76 33.91 -8.09
N PHE A 413 -0.91 32.97 -7.67
CA PHE A 413 -1.23 31.55 -7.72
C PHE A 413 -2.51 31.21 -6.94
N PHE A 414 -2.64 31.65 -5.68
CA PHE A 414 -3.82 31.35 -4.87
C PHE A 414 -5.03 32.24 -5.19
N GLU A 415 -4.87 33.34 -5.92
CA GLU A 415 -5.98 34.09 -6.52
C GLU A 415 -6.62 33.29 -7.66
N ILE A 416 -5.80 32.68 -8.53
CA ILE A 416 -6.25 31.82 -9.62
C ILE A 416 -6.82 30.50 -9.07
N TYR A 417 -6.08 29.84 -8.17
CA TYR A 417 -6.43 28.56 -7.56
C TYR A 417 -6.92 28.76 -6.13
N SER A 418 -8.06 29.43 -5.96
CA SER A 418 -8.55 29.87 -4.65
C SER A 418 -9.28 28.80 -3.82
N LYS A 419 -9.57 27.63 -4.38
CA LYS A 419 -10.28 26.55 -3.69
C LYS A 419 -9.62 25.18 -3.93
N PRO A 420 -9.76 24.22 -3.00
CA PRO A 420 -9.34 22.85 -3.25
C PRO A 420 -10.06 22.24 -4.45
N THR A 421 -9.36 21.38 -5.18
CA THR A 421 -9.86 20.65 -6.35
C THR A 421 -9.67 19.14 -6.16
N GLU A 422 -10.37 18.34 -6.97
CA GLU A 422 -10.33 16.88 -6.82
C GLU A 422 -9.03 16.29 -7.33
N SER A 423 -8.51 16.89 -8.39
CA SER A 423 -7.21 16.59 -8.96
C SER A 423 -6.43 17.88 -9.16
N ILE A 424 -5.10 17.76 -9.16
CA ILE A 424 -4.20 18.89 -9.41
C ILE A 424 -3.74 18.81 -10.87
N GLY A 425 -3.93 19.94 -11.55
CA GLY A 425 -3.76 20.10 -12.98
C GLY A 425 -2.28 20.22 -13.42
N PHE A 426 -1.97 19.94 -14.69
CA PHE A 426 -0.69 20.26 -15.31
C PHE A 426 -0.45 21.75 -15.22
N GLU A 427 -1.46 22.51 -15.63
CA GLU A 427 -1.37 23.96 -15.66
C GLU A 427 -1.18 24.48 -14.24
N MET A 428 -1.83 23.87 -13.23
CA MET A 428 -1.59 24.20 -11.83
C MET A 428 -0.16 23.89 -11.39
N HIS A 429 0.40 22.73 -11.75
CA HIS A 429 1.81 22.39 -11.48
C HIS A 429 2.79 23.31 -12.21
N LYS A 430 2.49 23.65 -13.46
CA LYS A 430 3.28 24.56 -14.29
C LYS A 430 3.28 25.95 -13.67
N GLU A 431 2.12 26.53 -13.35
CA GLU A 431 2.04 27.82 -12.69
C GLU A 431 2.66 27.79 -11.28
N TRP A 432 2.52 26.68 -10.53
CA TRP A 432 3.22 26.50 -9.27
C TRP A 432 4.74 26.54 -9.42
N SER A 433 5.29 25.97 -10.49
CA SER A 433 6.74 25.96 -10.72
C SER A 433 7.34 27.38 -10.83
N LYS A 434 6.58 28.39 -11.29
CA LYS A 434 7.00 29.81 -11.28
C LYS A 434 7.19 30.37 -9.86
N VAL A 435 6.42 29.88 -8.89
CA VAL A 435 6.49 30.32 -7.49
C VAL A 435 7.82 29.90 -6.86
N VAL A 436 8.28 28.68 -7.16
CA VAL A 436 9.43 28.03 -6.51
C VAL A 436 10.72 28.06 -7.33
N ALA A 437 10.65 28.37 -8.63
CA ALA A 437 11.82 28.52 -9.50
C ALA A 437 12.40 29.94 -9.43
N CYS A 438 13.68 30.06 -9.83
CA CYS A 438 14.36 31.34 -10.00
C CYS A 438 14.33 32.25 -8.75
N LEU A 439 14.30 31.64 -7.55
CA LEU A 439 14.36 32.36 -6.29
C LEU A 439 15.72 33.08 -6.15
N LYS A 440 15.73 34.26 -5.52
CA LYS A 440 16.91 35.14 -5.50
C LYS A 440 17.99 34.68 -4.52
N ASN A 441 17.64 33.92 -3.50
CA ASN A 441 18.56 33.46 -2.47
C ASN A 441 19.54 32.40 -2.99
N ASP A 442 20.81 32.77 -3.11
CA ASP A 442 21.90 31.92 -3.63
C ASP A 442 22.23 30.71 -2.75
N LYS A 443 21.76 30.68 -1.49
CA LYS A 443 21.90 29.51 -0.62
C LYS A 443 21.00 28.34 -1.05
N ILE A 444 19.91 28.62 -1.76
CA ILE A 444 19.00 27.60 -2.29
C ILE A 444 19.71 26.82 -3.39
N ASN A 445 19.64 25.49 -3.33
CA ASN A 445 20.26 24.63 -4.32
C ASN A 445 19.23 24.02 -5.26
N TYR A 446 19.54 24.14 -6.54
CA TYR A 446 18.79 23.60 -7.65
C TYR A 446 19.68 22.62 -8.42
N LYS A 447 19.06 21.67 -9.13
CA LYS A 447 19.76 20.70 -9.98
C LYS A 447 19.94 21.21 -11.41
N GLN A 448 19.07 22.12 -11.85
CA GLN A 448 19.07 22.76 -13.17
C GLN A 448 19.00 24.28 -12.97
N GLU A 449 19.35 25.10 -13.96
CA GLU A 449 19.47 26.58 -13.87
C GLU A 449 18.37 27.29 -13.05
N ARG A 450 18.54 27.35 -11.71
CA ARG A 450 17.50 27.75 -10.73
C ARG A 450 16.12 27.09 -10.91
N ASN A 451 16.11 25.87 -11.45
CA ASN A 451 14.96 25.00 -11.66
C ASN A 451 15.27 23.61 -11.06
N GLU A 452 14.24 22.84 -10.67
CA GLU A 452 14.39 21.56 -9.96
C GLU A 452 15.14 21.70 -8.61
N LEU A 453 14.41 21.90 -7.52
CA LEU A 453 14.97 22.00 -6.17
C LEU A 453 15.69 20.70 -5.76
N CYS A 454 16.86 20.85 -5.12
CA CYS A 454 17.46 19.76 -4.38
C CYS A 454 16.62 19.42 -3.15
N SER A 455 16.45 18.13 -2.85
CA SER A 455 15.77 17.71 -1.61
C SER A 455 16.67 17.91 -0.39
N GLY A 456 16.05 18.08 0.78
CA GLY A 456 16.69 18.32 2.07
C GLY A 456 15.95 19.39 2.88
N VAL A 457 15.77 19.16 4.19
CA VAL A 457 14.93 20.02 5.06
C VAL A 457 15.41 21.47 5.03
N ALA A 458 16.71 21.72 5.20
CA ALA A 458 17.24 23.08 5.16
C ALA A 458 17.01 23.76 3.80
N ASN A 459 17.14 23.03 2.69
CA ASN A 459 16.92 23.60 1.35
C ASN A 459 15.44 23.95 1.12
N ILE A 460 14.54 23.08 1.57
CA ILE A 460 13.08 23.29 1.50
C ILE A 460 12.68 24.54 2.28
N PHE A 461 13.18 24.70 3.52
CA PHE A 461 12.85 25.86 4.34
C PHE A 461 13.50 27.15 3.82
N LEU A 462 14.69 27.11 3.23
CA LEU A 462 15.27 28.26 2.53
C LEU A 462 14.37 28.72 1.36
N ALA A 463 13.79 27.80 0.60
CA ALA A 463 12.83 28.14 -0.44
C ALA A 463 11.54 28.74 0.14
N ILE A 464 10.98 28.16 1.22
CA ILE A 464 9.82 28.71 1.93
C ILE A 464 10.10 30.13 2.42
N ALA A 465 11.26 30.38 3.01
CA ALA A 465 11.65 31.70 3.52
C ALA A 465 11.74 32.75 2.43
N GLU A 466 12.27 32.41 1.25
CA GLU A 466 12.36 33.34 0.12
C GLU A 466 10.99 33.62 -0.51
N ILE A 467 10.10 32.63 -0.51
CA ILE A 467 8.71 32.77 -1.01
C ILE A 467 7.84 33.60 -0.05
N THR A 468 8.07 33.51 1.26
CA THR A 468 7.17 34.04 2.29
C THR A 468 7.72 35.23 3.08
N GLY A 469 9.04 35.44 3.03
CA GLY A 469 9.74 36.46 3.81
C GLY A 469 10.18 36.02 5.21
N GLN A 470 10.00 34.75 5.59
CA GLN A 470 10.35 34.20 6.92
C GLN A 470 11.86 33.96 7.10
N LYS A 471 12.68 35.01 6.91
CA LYS A 471 14.15 34.88 6.83
C LYS A 471 14.80 34.55 8.17
N LYS A 472 14.44 35.27 9.23
CA LYS A 472 15.11 35.18 10.55
C LYS A 472 15.06 33.77 11.13
N ASP A 473 13.86 33.22 11.32
CA ASP A 473 13.67 31.91 11.93
C ASP A 473 14.26 30.80 11.05
N THR A 474 14.25 30.98 9.72
CA THR A 474 14.86 30.03 8.78
C THR A 474 16.38 30.03 8.86
N GLU A 475 17.03 31.18 9.03
CA GLU A 475 18.48 31.26 9.23
C GLU A 475 18.92 30.51 10.50
N GLU A 476 18.12 30.62 11.56
CA GLU A 476 18.33 29.89 12.80
C GLU A 476 18.12 28.37 12.62
N LEU A 477 17.05 27.96 11.95
CA LEU A 477 16.81 26.55 11.59
C LEU A 477 17.99 25.95 10.80
N VAL A 478 18.46 26.66 9.77
CA VAL A 478 19.60 26.21 8.95
C VAL A 478 20.86 26.06 9.81
N ARG A 479 21.12 26.99 10.73
CA ARG A 479 22.25 26.91 11.67
C ARG A 479 22.16 25.65 12.55
N TYR A 480 21.00 25.35 13.13
CA TYR A 480 20.84 24.13 13.94
C TYR A 480 21.02 22.85 13.11
N ILE A 481 20.50 22.83 11.89
CA ILE A 481 20.68 21.70 10.95
C ILE A 481 22.16 21.49 10.63
N GLU A 482 22.91 22.56 10.36
CA GLU A 482 24.34 22.48 10.09
C GLU A 482 25.11 21.90 11.29
N ILE A 483 24.77 22.30 12.52
CA ILE A 483 25.35 21.74 13.75
C ILE A 483 25.06 20.25 13.86
N ALA A 484 23.80 19.84 13.73
CA ALA A 484 23.39 18.43 13.79
C ALA A 484 24.11 17.58 12.72
N CYS A 485 24.27 18.12 11.51
CA CYS A 485 24.99 17.45 10.43
C CYS A 485 26.48 17.29 10.72
N ARG A 486 27.14 18.28 11.34
CA ARG A 486 28.55 18.20 11.75
C ARG A 486 28.76 17.15 12.83
N LEU A 487 27.81 17.03 13.76
CA LEU A 487 27.86 16.03 14.85
C LEU A 487 27.45 14.63 14.39
N GLY A 488 26.81 14.50 13.21
CA GLY A 488 26.35 13.22 12.67
C GLY A 488 25.18 12.60 13.44
N ARG A 489 24.54 13.35 14.35
CA ARG A 489 23.40 12.91 15.17
C ARG A 489 22.52 14.11 15.55
N LEU A 490 21.24 13.82 15.80
CA LEU A 490 20.39 14.67 16.64
C LEU A 490 20.63 14.26 18.10
N ASN A 491 20.78 15.23 19.00
CA ASN A 491 21.14 14.97 20.39
C ASN A 491 20.13 15.68 21.30
N PHE A 492 19.31 14.92 22.03
CA PHE A 492 18.30 15.46 22.95
C PHE A 492 18.90 16.22 24.14
N ASP A 493 20.18 15.99 24.44
CA ASP A 493 20.91 16.68 25.51
C ASP A 493 21.54 18.02 25.05
N ASP A 494 21.42 18.39 23.76
CA ASP A 494 21.88 19.68 23.21
C ASP A 494 20.70 20.50 22.67
N ASP A 495 20.79 21.83 22.77
CA ASP A 495 19.82 22.83 22.27
C ASP A 495 19.46 22.70 20.77
N SER A 496 20.14 21.84 20.01
CA SER A 496 19.98 21.73 18.55
C SER A 496 18.71 21.00 18.08
N GLU A 497 18.28 19.92 18.73
CA GLU A 497 17.05 19.22 18.33
C GLU A 497 15.81 20.02 18.71
N VAL A 498 15.81 20.55 19.94
CA VAL A 498 14.81 21.51 20.42
C VAL A 498 14.77 22.74 19.51
N GLY A 499 15.93 23.31 19.18
CA GLY A 499 16.04 24.45 18.28
C GLY A 499 15.55 24.18 16.85
N ILE A 500 15.75 22.96 16.31
CA ILE A 500 15.16 22.56 15.02
C ILE A 500 13.64 22.52 15.11
N TYR A 501 13.11 21.86 16.16
CA TYR A 501 11.67 21.75 16.36
C TYR A 501 11.03 23.15 16.51
N ASP A 502 11.54 23.96 17.44
CA ASP A 502 11.00 25.29 17.76
C ASP A 502 11.03 26.22 16.54
N ALA A 503 12.13 26.22 15.78
CA ALA A 503 12.24 27.05 14.59
C ALA A 503 11.27 26.59 13.49
N MET A 504 11.14 25.28 13.26
CA MET A 504 10.16 24.74 12.29
C MET A 504 8.72 25.04 12.73
N GLU A 505 8.42 24.92 14.02
CA GLU A 505 7.12 25.23 14.61
C GLU A 505 6.78 26.70 14.43
N SER A 506 7.69 27.62 14.78
CA SER A 506 7.51 29.06 14.56
C SER A 506 7.19 29.38 13.10
N ILE A 507 7.98 28.84 12.17
CA ILE A 507 7.80 29.08 10.72
C ILE A 507 6.43 28.56 10.27
N ILE A 508 6.08 27.31 10.57
CA ILE A 508 4.82 26.70 10.12
C ILE A 508 3.61 27.40 10.75
N MET A 509 3.65 27.70 12.05
CA MET A 509 2.60 28.41 12.78
C MET A 509 2.39 29.82 12.24
N SER A 510 3.46 30.53 11.90
CA SER A 510 3.36 31.88 11.32
C SER A 510 2.65 31.85 9.96
N LEU A 511 2.96 30.85 9.12
CA LEU A 511 2.45 30.72 7.76
C LEU A 511 1.08 30.06 7.64
N SER A 512 0.65 29.31 8.65
CA SER A 512 -0.62 28.59 8.57
C SER A 512 -1.82 29.48 8.87
N GLN A 513 -2.90 29.31 8.12
CA GLN A 513 -4.17 29.98 8.37
C GLN A 513 -4.89 29.37 9.58
N ASN A 514 -4.79 28.05 9.74
CA ASN A 514 -5.24 27.39 10.94
C ASN A 514 -4.10 27.38 11.97
N LYS A 515 -4.27 28.10 13.08
CA LYS A 515 -3.24 28.23 14.12
C LYS A 515 -3.20 27.07 15.11
N ASP A 516 -4.16 26.14 15.04
CA ASP A 516 -4.16 24.95 15.89
C ASP A 516 -3.44 23.80 15.16
N ILE A 517 -2.12 23.75 15.37
CA ILE A 517 -1.20 22.81 14.72
C ILE A 517 -0.33 22.10 15.77
N GLU A 518 -0.09 20.81 15.55
CA GLU A 518 0.95 20.03 16.23
C GLU A 518 1.97 19.52 15.22
N LEU A 519 3.26 19.58 15.57
CA LEU A 519 4.36 19.06 14.76
C LEU A 519 5.02 17.84 15.39
N ASP A 520 5.53 16.94 14.55
CA ASP A 520 6.40 15.83 14.97
C ASP A 520 7.54 15.66 13.95
N CYS A 521 8.76 15.95 14.42
CA CYS A 521 10.02 15.89 13.68
C CYS A 521 10.96 14.77 14.18
N SER A 522 10.48 13.87 15.04
CA SER A 522 11.29 12.84 15.73
C SER A 522 11.98 11.83 14.80
N MET A 523 11.58 11.79 13.53
CA MET A 523 12.12 10.86 12.51
C MET A 523 13.17 11.50 11.61
N LEU A 524 13.61 12.72 11.88
CA LEU A 524 14.69 13.37 11.12
C LEU A 524 16.06 12.77 11.46
N LYS A 525 16.94 12.69 10.46
CA LYS A 525 18.31 12.19 10.59
C LYS A 525 19.25 12.95 9.66
N PRO A 526 20.51 13.22 10.07
CA PRO A 526 21.52 13.75 9.17
C PRO A 526 21.80 12.82 7.98
N GLY A 527 22.05 13.41 6.82
CA GLY A 527 22.43 12.71 5.60
C GLY A 527 23.08 13.64 4.59
N LYS A 528 23.12 13.22 3.33
CA LYS A 528 23.66 14.02 2.22
C LYS A 528 22.64 14.18 1.10
N ARG A 529 22.51 15.40 0.61
CA ARG A 529 21.73 15.75 -0.59
C ARG A 529 22.34 15.13 -1.84
N SER A 530 21.60 15.15 -2.94
CA SER A 530 22.07 14.73 -4.28
C SER A 530 23.35 15.43 -4.76
N ASN A 531 23.62 16.65 -4.29
CA ASN A 531 24.82 17.42 -4.61
C ASN A 531 25.96 17.23 -3.58
N GLY A 532 25.83 16.28 -2.65
CA GLY A 532 26.83 15.95 -1.64
C GLY A 532 26.83 16.83 -0.39
N LYS A 533 26.08 17.93 -0.35
CA LYS A 533 25.96 18.79 0.84
C LYS A 533 25.19 18.08 1.96
N ALA A 534 25.56 18.33 3.21
CA ALA A 534 24.86 17.76 4.37
C ALA A 534 23.50 18.43 4.60
N ASP A 535 22.51 17.66 5.06
CA ASP A 535 21.16 18.14 5.43
C ASP A 535 20.45 17.09 6.31
N LEU A 536 19.23 17.38 6.76
CA LEU A 536 18.33 16.43 7.38
C LEU A 536 17.37 15.78 6.38
N PHE A 537 17.04 14.53 6.66
CA PHE A 537 16.12 13.68 5.92
C PHE A 537 15.25 12.89 6.88
N GLY A 538 14.04 12.53 6.48
CA GLY A 538 13.08 11.84 7.32
C GLY A 538 11.67 12.39 7.13
N LYS A 539 10.84 12.28 8.16
CA LYS A 539 9.41 12.56 8.08
C LYS A 539 9.02 13.67 9.07
N ILE A 540 8.38 14.70 8.55
CA ILE A 540 7.83 15.83 9.31
C ILE A 540 6.31 15.70 9.27
N LYS A 541 5.69 15.42 10.42
CA LYS A 541 4.22 15.35 10.51
C LYS A 541 3.67 16.70 10.95
N ILE A 542 2.62 17.15 10.29
CA ILE A 542 1.90 18.38 10.57
C ILE A 542 0.43 18.03 10.76
N VAL A 543 -0.06 18.19 11.99
CA VAL A 543 -1.44 17.87 12.36
C VAL A 543 -2.19 19.15 12.65
N TYR A 544 -3.30 19.35 11.97
CA TYR A 544 -4.20 20.49 12.09
C TYR A 544 -5.45 20.06 12.85
N THR A 545 -5.87 20.85 13.82
CA THR A 545 -7.12 20.65 14.53
C THR A 545 -8.08 21.78 14.17
N PHE A 546 -9.31 21.44 13.78
CA PHE A 546 -10.37 22.42 13.56
C PHE A 546 -11.71 21.80 13.94
N ASP A 547 -12.49 22.51 14.77
CA ASP A 547 -13.77 22.03 15.28
C ASP A 547 -13.67 20.62 15.91
N LYS A 548 -12.63 20.43 16.75
CA LYS A 548 -12.29 19.16 17.42
C LYS A 548 -11.98 17.99 16.49
N LYS A 549 -11.89 18.21 15.17
CA LYS A 549 -11.47 17.20 14.19
C LYS A 549 -10.00 17.39 13.84
N ARG A 550 -9.22 16.30 13.89
CA ARG A 550 -7.80 16.28 13.51
C ARG A 550 -7.64 15.82 12.08
N ASN A 551 -6.83 16.52 11.30
CA ASN A 551 -6.37 16.15 9.97
C ASN A 551 -4.90 16.46 9.85
N GLY A 552 -4.18 15.90 8.89
CA GLY A 552 -2.77 16.26 8.77
C GLY A 552 -2.08 15.62 7.59
N ILE A 553 -0.87 16.09 7.36
CA ILE A 553 0.03 15.59 6.32
C ILE A 553 1.36 15.22 6.94
N ALA A 554 2.09 14.36 6.25
CA ALA A 554 3.49 14.13 6.51
C ALA A 554 4.31 14.47 5.28
N LEU A 555 5.30 15.34 5.44
CA LEU A 555 6.33 15.63 4.46
C LEU A 555 7.47 14.64 4.66
N ASN A 556 7.61 13.72 3.71
CA ASN A 556 8.74 12.78 3.66
C ASN A 556 9.84 13.42 2.80
N VAL A 557 11.04 13.53 3.35
CA VAL A 557 12.21 14.15 2.71
C VAL A 557 13.32 13.11 2.63
N GLU A 558 13.71 12.74 1.42
CA GLU A 558 14.79 11.79 1.13
C GLU A 558 15.88 12.45 0.27
N SER A 559 17.08 11.85 0.19
CA SER A 559 18.25 12.43 -0.50
C SER A 559 17.99 12.92 -1.93
N ASN A 560 17.07 12.27 -2.66
CA ASN A 560 16.72 12.57 -4.04
C ASN A 560 15.21 12.78 -4.26
N ASP A 561 14.40 12.77 -3.20
CA ASP A 561 12.94 12.77 -3.30
C ASP A 561 12.31 13.59 -2.16
N ALA A 562 11.12 14.12 -2.41
CA ALA A 562 10.24 14.65 -1.38
C ALA A 562 8.79 14.38 -1.78
N SER A 563 7.99 13.92 -0.83
CA SER A 563 6.59 13.54 -1.06
C SER A 563 5.71 13.88 0.14
N LEU A 564 4.41 13.98 -0.10
CA LEU A 564 3.40 14.13 0.93
C LEU A 564 2.64 12.83 1.13
N ALA A 565 2.32 12.52 2.37
CA ALA A 565 1.37 11.48 2.74
C ALA A 565 0.25 12.08 3.62
N LEU A 566 -0.99 11.63 3.43
CA LEU A 566 -2.10 12.04 4.27
C LEU A 566 -2.05 11.24 5.58
N LEU A 567 -2.20 11.91 6.72
CA LEU A 567 -2.28 11.26 8.01
C LEU A 567 -3.71 10.74 8.24
N SER A 568 -3.81 9.46 8.60
CA SER A 568 -5.09 8.81 8.88
C SER A 568 -5.56 9.14 10.30
N PHE A 569 -6.61 9.94 10.42
CA PHE A 569 -7.32 10.20 11.67
C PHE A 569 -8.76 9.67 11.60
N PRO A 570 -9.36 9.24 12.73
CA PRO A 570 -10.77 8.91 12.78
C PRO A 570 -11.60 10.13 12.35
N ARG A 571 -12.30 10.03 11.22
CA ARG A 571 -13.24 11.07 10.81
C ARG A 571 -14.46 10.95 11.70
N ALA A 572 -14.87 12.04 12.34
CA ALA A 572 -16.25 12.13 12.78
C ALA A 572 -17.13 11.95 11.54
N SER A 573 -17.93 10.88 11.51
CA SER A 573 -18.75 10.49 10.36
C SER A 573 -19.61 11.67 9.92
N SER A 574 -19.37 12.19 8.72
CA SER A 574 -20.28 13.16 8.13
C SER A 574 -21.52 12.40 7.69
N LYS A 575 -22.61 12.56 8.45
CA LYS A 575 -23.89 11.90 8.15
C LYS A 575 -24.35 12.20 6.72
N CYS A 576 -24.09 13.42 6.25
CA CYS A 576 -24.37 13.84 4.88
C CYS A 576 -23.58 13.02 3.84
N ILE A 577 -22.26 12.86 4.02
CA ILE A 577 -21.43 12.06 3.12
C ILE A 577 -21.82 10.58 3.14
N GLU A 578 -22.13 10.04 4.32
CA GLU A 578 -22.63 8.67 4.45
C GLU A 578 -23.95 8.46 3.69
N GLU A 579 -24.90 9.40 3.81
CA GLU A 579 -26.16 9.37 3.07
C GLU A 579 -25.96 9.44 1.55
N MET A 580 -24.97 10.22 1.08
CA MET A 580 -24.60 10.26 -0.35
C MET A 580 -24.04 8.92 -0.84
N TYR A 581 -23.17 8.26 -0.07
CA TYR A 581 -22.71 6.91 -0.43
C TYR A 581 -23.85 5.89 -0.43
N LYS A 582 -24.79 5.95 0.52
CA LYS A 582 -25.99 5.10 0.49
C LYS A 582 -26.85 5.36 -0.75
N LYS A 583 -27.02 6.62 -1.14
CA LYS A 583 -27.73 7.02 -2.37
C LYS A 583 -27.07 6.40 -3.60
N ILE A 584 -25.74 6.50 -3.72
CA ILE A 584 -24.98 5.85 -4.80
C ILE A 584 -25.20 4.33 -4.77
N GLY A 585 -24.99 3.68 -3.63
CA GLY A 585 -25.19 2.25 -3.47
C GLY A 585 -26.59 1.80 -3.91
N ASN A 586 -27.64 2.50 -3.49
CA ASN A 586 -29.02 2.18 -3.86
C ASN A 586 -29.30 2.34 -5.35
N ILE A 587 -28.76 3.40 -5.98
CA ILE A 587 -28.94 3.65 -7.43
C ILE A 587 -28.27 2.54 -8.26
N TYR A 588 -27.09 2.08 -7.85
CA TYR A 588 -26.32 1.08 -8.58
C TYR A 588 -26.68 -0.37 -8.22
N ASN A 589 -27.26 -0.64 -7.05
CA ASN A 589 -27.65 -1.99 -6.64
C ASN A 589 -28.70 -2.61 -7.57
N GLY A 590 -29.52 -1.80 -8.24
CA GLY A 590 -30.47 -2.26 -9.26
C GLY A 590 -29.84 -2.56 -10.64
N MET A 591 -28.56 -2.23 -10.85
CA MET A 591 -27.86 -2.43 -12.11
C MET A 591 -27.12 -3.79 -12.08
N ASN A 592 -27.66 -4.78 -12.81
CA ASN A 592 -27.08 -6.12 -12.85
C ASN A 592 -25.91 -6.22 -13.87
N SER A 593 -24.87 -5.43 -13.67
CA SER A 593 -23.68 -5.36 -14.52
C SER A 593 -22.42 -5.10 -13.69
N TYR A 594 -21.24 -5.27 -14.29
CA TYR A 594 -19.96 -4.91 -13.66
C TYR A 594 -19.96 -3.49 -13.06
N THR A 595 -20.51 -2.50 -13.79
CA THR A 595 -20.60 -1.11 -13.32
C THR A 595 -21.45 -1.02 -12.04
N GLY A 596 -22.57 -1.74 -11.98
CA GLY A 596 -23.42 -1.84 -10.79
C GLY A 596 -22.69 -2.44 -9.59
N TYR A 597 -22.01 -3.57 -9.79
CA TYR A 597 -21.29 -4.26 -8.71
C TYR A 597 -20.12 -3.45 -8.17
N ILE A 598 -19.30 -2.85 -9.05
CA ILE A 598 -18.13 -2.09 -8.60
C ILE A 598 -18.54 -0.84 -7.82
N ALA A 599 -19.58 -0.12 -8.27
CA ALA A 599 -20.08 1.07 -7.57
C ALA A 599 -20.77 0.72 -6.25
N THR A 600 -21.52 -0.38 -6.19
CA THR A 600 -22.14 -0.88 -4.96
C THR A 600 -21.09 -1.28 -3.94
N ASN A 601 -20.08 -2.07 -4.36
CA ASN A 601 -18.97 -2.48 -3.50
C ASN A 601 -18.19 -1.27 -2.97
N TYR A 602 -17.86 -0.31 -3.84
CA TYR A 602 -17.22 0.94 -3.44
C TYR A 602 -18.03 1.70 -2.40
N SER A 603 -19.34 1.84 -2.60
CA SER A 603 -20.21 2.54 -1.65
C SER A 603 -20.23 1.86 -0.28
N VAL A 604 -20.32 0.53 -0.23
CA VAL A 604 -20.28 -0.24 1.02
C VAL A 604 -18.95 -0.04 1.74
N MET A 605 -17.83 -0.18 1.02
CA MET A 605 -16.50 0.01 1.59
C MET A 605 -16.27 1.42 2.14
N GLU A 606 -16.74 2.45 1.44
CA GLU A 606 -16.63 3.83 1.89
C GLU A 606 -17.50 4.11 3.11
N ILE A 607 -18.70 3.52 3.19
CA ILE A 607 -19.55 3.60 4.39
C ILE A 607 -18.87 2.93 5.58
N ASP A 608 -18.27 1.74 5.39
CA ASP A 608 -17.53 1.05 6.45
C ASP A 608 -16.32 1.88 6.91
N ASN A 609 -15.61 2.52 5.98
CA ASN A 609 -14.51 3.45 6.27
C ASN A 609 -14.97 4.69 7.07
N LEU A 610 -16.20 5.15 6.89
CA LEU A 610 -16.77 6.28 7.63
C LEU A 610 -17.27 5.89 9.03
N ARG A 611 -17.81 4.68 9.18
CA ARG A 611 -18.44 4.21 10.43
C ARG A 611 -17.47 3.55 11.40
N MET A 612 -16.53 2.78 10.87
CA MET A 612 -15.68 1.90 11.68
C MET A 612 -14.39 2.61 12.06
N ASN A 613 -14.00 2.48 13.33
CA ASN A 613 -12.67 2.86 13.75
C ASN A 613 -11.61 1.93 13.11
N ARG A 614 -10.34 2.28 13.23
CA ARG A 614 -9.23 1.52 12.64
C ARG A 614 -9.19 0.06 13.12
N GLU A 615 -9.35 -0.18 14.42
CA GLU A 615 -9.26 -1.51 15.01
C GLU A 615 -10.36 -2.45 14.49
N THR A 616 -11.60 -1.97 14.44
CA THR A 616 -12.74 -2.73 13.89
C THR A 616 -12.53 -3.07 12.41
N ARG A 617 -11.94 -2.16 11.62
CA ARG A 617 -11.62 -2.43 10.21
C ARG A 617 -10.54 -3.50 10.06
N LEU A 618 -9.51 -3.48 10.89
CA LEU A 618 -8.47 -4.51 10.89
C LEU A 618 -9.02 -5.88 11.30
N ASP A 619 -9.92 -5.93 12.28
CA ASP A 619 -10.60 -7.18 12.68
C ASP A 619 -11.47 -7.73 11.53
N GLY A 620 -12.26 -6.88 10.87
CA GLY A 620 -13.04 -7.27 9.69
C GLY A 620 -12.16 -7.79 8.54
N TYR A 621 -11.06 -7.11 8.27
CA TYR A 621 -10.08 -7.55 7.27
C TYR A 621 -9.43 -8.90 7.64
N SER A 622 -9.05 -9.08 8.91
CA SER A 622 -8.51 -10.33 9.46
C SER A 622 -9.47 -11.50 9.25
N LYS A 623 -10.75 -11.32 9.57
CA LYS A 623 -11.79 -12.33 9.35
C LYS A 623 -11.94 -12.70 7.88
N ASN A 624 -11.89 -11.70 6.99
CA ASN A 624 -11.92 -11.94 5.54
C ASN A 624 -10.70 -12.73 5.05
N ILE A 625 -9.50 -12.44 5.56
CA ILE A 625 -8.29 -13.22 5.22
C ILE A 625 -8.42 -14.67 5.69
N ILE A 626 -8.86 -14.89 6.93
CA ILE A 626 -9.03 -16.25 7.48
C ILE A 626 -10.05 -17.04 6.64
N ALA A 627 -11.18 -16.42 6.28
CA ALA A 627 -12.16 -17.04 5.40
C ALA A 627 -11.60 -17.38 4.01
N LEU A 628 -10.72 -16.53 3.46
CA LEU A 628 -10.03 -16.80 2.20
C LEU A 628 -9.04 -17.97 2.30
N LEU A 629 -8.24 -18.00 3.36
CA LEU A 629 -7.26 -19.07 3.60
C LEU A 629 -7.96 -20.43 3.77
N ASN A 630 -9.08 -20.46 4.51
CA ASN A 630 -9.90 -21.64 4.72
C ASN A 630 -10.60 -22.17 3.46
N ASN A 631 -10.78 -21.33 2.42
CA ASN A 631 -11.42 -21.73 1.16
C ASN A 631 -10.41 -22.26 0.11
N GLU A 632 -9.16 -22.53 0.54
CA GLU A 632 -8.16 -23.36 -0.14
C GLU A 632 -8.10 -23.20 -1.68
N SER A 633 -7.92 -21.97 -2.17
CA SER A 633 -7.57 -21.58 -3.56
C SER A 633 -8.67 -21.20 -4.55
N LYS A 634 -9.97 -21.42 -4.31
CA LYS A 634 -10.96 -21.22 -5.40
C LYS A 634 -11.05 -19.78 -5.94
N ASP A 635 -10.80 -18.77 -5.09
CA ASP A 635 -10.95 -17.35 -5.42
C ASP A 635 -9.84 -16.47 -4.80
N VAL A 636 -8.57 -16.82 -4.98
CA VAL A 636 -7.43 -16.05 -4.43
C VAL A 636 -7.48 -14.57 -4.84
N SER A 637 -7.96 -14.26 -6.05
CA SER A 637 -8.09 -12.89 -6.54
C SER A 637 -9.09 -12.03 -5.74
N LYS A 638 -9.96 -12.63 -4.92
CA LYS A 638 -10.87 -11.89 -4.02
C LYS A 638 -10.13 -11.00 -3.03
N VAL A 639 -8.90 -11.35 -2.66
CA VAL A 639 -8.06 -10.49 -1.78
C VAL A 639 -7.90 -9.08 -2.34
N PHE A 640 -7.88 -8.93 -3.67
CA PHE A 640 -7.69 -7.63 -4.33
C PHE A 640 -8.93 -6.73 -4.31
N LEU A 641 -10.09 -7.26 -3.88
CA LEU A 641 -11.35 -6.52 -3.71
C LEU A 641 -11.58 -6.05 -2.27
N LEU A 642 -10.73 -6.45 -1.31
CA LEU A 642 -10.83 -6.06 0.10
C LEU A 642 -10.32 -4.62 0.37
N GLY A 643 -10.11 -3.85 -0.70
CA GLY A 643 -9.56 -2.50 -0.66
C GLY A 643 -8.05 -2.43 -0.82
N LYS A 644 -7.54 -1.21 -1.00
CA LYS A 644 -6.12 -0.93 -1.12
C LYS A 644 -5.47 -1.05 0.28
N PRO A 645 -4.54 -1.99 0.52
CA PRO A 645 -3.80 -2.07 1.78
C PRO A 645 -2.73 -0.96 1.79
N LEU A 646 -3.19 0.28 1.94
CA LEU A 646 -2.33 1.47 1.96
C LEU A 646 -1.40 1.45 3.18
N ASP A 647 -1.92 1.01 4.33
CA ASP A 647 -1.15 0.95 5.56
C ASP A 647 -0.38 -0.36 5.67
N ILE A 648 0.83 -0.25 6.23
CA ILE A 648 1.73 -1.39 6.53
C ILE A 648 1.00 -2.46 7.36
N GLU A 649 0.05 -2.07 8.21
CA GLU A 649 -0.71 -2.97 9.08
C GLU A 649 -1.58 -3.98 8.33
N TYR A 650 -2.24 -3.58 7.24
CA TYR A 650 -3.05 -4.52 6.44
C TYR A 650 -2.16 -5.59 5.80
N LYS A 651 -1.00 -5.17 5.26
CA LYS A 651 0.00 -6.07 4.68
C LYS A 651 0.58 -7.02 5.72
N TYR A 652 0.92 -6.47 6.89
CA TYR A 652 1.38 -7.23 8.06
C TYR A 652 0.36 -8.28 8.46
N LEU A 653 -0.91 -7.90 8.60
CA LEU A 653 -1.97 -8.80 9.05
C LEU A 653 -2.15 -9.97 8.08
N PHE A 654 -2.07 -9.73 6.77
CA PHE A 654 -2.10 -10.79 5.77
C PHE A 654 -0.91 -11.76 5.94
N VAL A 655 0.32 -11.24 6.02
CA VAL A 655 1.55 -12.04 6.19
C VAL A 655 1.44 -12.92 7.44
N ILE A 656 0.99 -12.35 8.56
CA ILE A 656 0.84 -13.05 9.83
C ILE A 656 -0.23 -14.13 9.77
N LYS A 657 -1.43 -13.82 9.27
CA LYS A 657 -2.50 -14.81 9.16
C LYS A 657 -2.13 -15.94 8.19
N PHE A 658 -1.43 -15.64 7.10
CA PHE A 658 -0.86 -16.66 6.23
C PHE A 658 0.14 -17.55 6.98
N MET A 659 1.10 -16.97 7.70
CA MET A 659 2.12 -17.70 8.45
C MET A 659 1.54 -18.61 9.53
N LEU A 660 0.51 -18.17 10.24
CA LEU A 660 -0.17 -18.99 11.24
C LEU A 660 -0.95 -20.12 10.60
N TYR A 661 -1.62 -19.85 9.48
CA TYR A 661 -2.34 -20.86 8.73
C TYR A 661 -1.38 -21.92 8.16
N SER A 662 -0.19 -21.50 7.72
CA SER A 662 0.83 -22.41 7.19
C SER A 662 1.52 -23.28 8.24
N LEU A 663 1.34 -22.99 9.54
CA LEU A 663 1.75 -23.91 10.62
C LEU A 663 0.88 -25.17 10.69
N GLN A 664 -0.36 -25.08 10.24
CA GLN A 664 -1.32 -26.18 10.27
C GLN A 664 -1.37 -26.91 8.94
N LYS A 665 -1.10 -26.20 7.84
CA LYS A 665 -1.13 -26.73 6.48
C LYS A 665 0.10 -26.29 5.70
N ASP A 666 0.89 -27.24 5.22
CA ASP A 666 2.07 -26.93 4.43
C ASP A 666 1.69 -26.39 3.04
N PHE A 667 2.38 -25.34 2.60
CA PHE A 667 2.18 -24.74 1.28
C PHE A 667 3.47 -24.80 0.46
N PRO A 668 3.43 -25.19 -0.82
CA PRO A 668 4.60 -25.06 -1.66
C PRO A 668 4.92 -23.57 -1.91
N ALA A 669 6.19 -23.28 -2.23
CA ALA A 669 6.62 -21.93 -2.62
C ALA A 669 5.87 -21.40 -3.87
N THR A 670 5.32 -22.30 -4.68
CA THR A 670 4.51 -21.97 -5.86
C THR A 670 3.05 -21.64 -5.54
N HIS A 671 2.59 -21.86 -4.30
CA HIS A 671 1.21 -21.63 -3.94
C HIS A 671 0.85 -20.13 -4.01
N PRO A 672 -0.33 -19.76 -4.55
CA PRO A 672 -0.70 -18.35 -4.72
C PRO A 672 -0.64 -17.52 -3.43
N PHE A 673 -1.14 -18.04 -2.30
CA PHE A 673 -1.06 -17.31 -1.02
C PHE A 673 0.37 -17.11 -0.52
N THR A 674 1.28 -18.06 -0.77
CA THR A 674 2.70 -17.91 -0.44
C THR A 674 3.31 -16.74 -1.22
N ARG A 675 3.03 -16.67 -2.53
CA ARG A 675 3.54 -15.60 -3.40
C ARG A 675 2.92 -14.23 -3.08
N ILE A 676 1.63 -14.17 -2.79
CA ILE A 676 0.96 -12.93 -2.34
C ILE A 676 1.59 -12.44 -1.03
N SER A 677 1.77 -13.34 -0.07
CA SER A 677 2.40 -13.03 1.22
C SER A 677 3.83 -12.49 1.03
N ALA A 678 4.62 -13.14 0.17
CA ALA A 678 5.98 -12.71 -0.15
C ALA A 678 6.02 -11.35 -0.86
N ASN A 679 5.06 -11.08 -1.75
CA ASN A 679 4.95 -9.80 -2.45
C ASN A 679 4.50 -8.67 -1.52
N MET A 680 3.58 -8.94 -0.58
CA MET A 680 3.19 -7.98 0.45
C MET A 680 4.37 -7.64 1.37
N LEU A 681 5.12 -8.64 1.82
CA LEU A 681 6.34 -8.46 2.62
C LEU A 681 7.42 -7.68 1.85
N GLY A 682 7.62 -7.99 0.57
CA GLY A 682 8.54 -7.27 -0.31
C GLY A 682 8.11 -5.83 -0.65
N SER A 683 6.90 -5.41 -0.26
CA SER A 683 6.37 -4.07 -0.56
C SER A 683 6.45 -3.07 0.61
N VAL A 684 7.05 -3.46 1.74
CA VAL A 684 7.20 -2.60 2.93
C VAL A 684 8.68 -2.26 3.16
N PRO A 685 8.99 -1.11 3.80
CA PRO A 685 10.38 -0.72 4.08
C PRO A 685 10.98 -1.61 5.19
N LEU A 686 11.64 -2.70 4.80
CA LEU A 686 12.23 -3.66 5.75
C LEU A 686 13.57 -3.18 6.36
N ASP A 687 14.08 -2.03 5.91
CA ASP A 687 15.16 -1.27 6.53
C ASP A 687 14.72 -0.52 7.79
N ASP A 688 13.42 -0.28 7.96
CA ASP A 688 12.86 0.18 9.22
C ASP A 688 12.75 -0.96 10.25
N ASN A 689 13.45 -0.82 11.37
CA ASN A 689 13.50 -1.83 12.43
C ASN A 689 12.12 -2.14 13.03
N HIS A 690 11.21 -1.17 13.13
CA HIS A 690 9.87 -1.41 13.64
C HIS A 690 9.05 -2.26 12.67
N THR A 691 9.07 -1.90 11.39
CA THR A 691 8.42 -2.63 10.30
C THR A 691 8.97 -4.05 10.19
N MET A 692 10.29 -4.22 10.20
CA MET A 692 10.94 -5.54 10.16
C MET A 692 10.51 -6.42 11.33
N ARG A 693 10.56 -5.91 12.57
CA ARG A 693 10.12 -6.64 13.77
C ARG A 693 8.66 -7.07 13.67
N ASN A 694 7.79 -6.20 13.16
CA ASN A 694 6.38 -6.55 12.98
C ASN A 694 6.20 -7.62 11.90
N MET A 695 6.90 -7.55 10.77
CA MET A 695 6.76 -8.54 9.70
C MET A 695 7.31 -9.93 10.07
N THR A 696 8.33 -10.01 10.93
CA THR A 696 9.06 -11.27 11.16
C THR A 696 8.84 -11.90 12.54
N TYR A 697 7.95 -11.37 13.40
CA TYR A 697 7.83 -11.86 14.79
C TYR A 697 7.42 -13.34 14.91
N LEU A 698 6.77 -13.90 13.89
CA LEU A 698 6.39 -15.31 13.82
C LEU A 698 7.47 -16.24 13.25
N PHE A 699 8.54 -15.69 12.66
CA PHE A 699 9.59 -16.53 12.05
C PHE A 699 10.24 -17.50 13.03
N PRO A 700 10.51 -17.14 14.31
CA PRO A 700 11.00 -18.09 15.29
C PRO A 700 10.07 -19.26 15.58
N PHE A 701 8.78 -19.15 15.24
CA PHE A 701 7.77 -20.17 15.52
C PHE A 701 7.36 -20.96 14.28
N HIS A 702 8.06 -20.79 13.14
CA HIS A 702 7.69 -21.40 11.87
C HIS A 702 8.87 -22.17 11.25
N PRO A 703 8.74 -23.45 10.89
CA PRO A 703 9.90 -24.29 10.52
C PRO A 703 10.47 -23.98 9.14
N ARG A 704 9.67 -23.36 8.27
CA ARG A 704 9.98 -23.20 6.85
C ARG A 704 9.78 -21.78 6.33
N TRP A 705 9.82 -20.77 7.20
CA TRP A 705 9.54 -19.39 6.77
C TRP A 705 10.52 -18.93 5.66
N GLN A 706 11.75 -19.43 5.66
CA GLN A 706 12.76 -19.14 4.64
C GLN A 706 12.36 -19.64 3.25
N VAL A 707 11.55 -20.71 3.18
CA VAL A 707 11.00 -21.23 1.91
C VAL A 707 9.97 -20.26 1.34
N TYR A 708 9.24 -19.55 2.20
CA TYR A 708 8.22 -18.59 1.79
C TYR A 708 8.81 -17.22 1.46
N TYR A 709 9.92 -16.86 2.11
CA TYR A 709 10.56 -15.54 1.96
C TYR A 709 12.05 -15.64 1.60
N PRO A 710 12.41 -16.28 0.47
CA PRO A 710 13.81 -16.51 0.09
C PRO A 710 14.60 -15.23 -0.18
N ASN A 711 13.93 -14.15 -0.61
CA ASN A 711 14.55 -12.85 -0.92
C ASN A 711 15.07 -12.09 0.31
N LEU A 712 14.81 -12.61 1.53
CA LEU A 712 15.39 -12.09 2.77
C LEU A 712 16.85 -12.51 2.98
N GLY A 713 17.39 -13.39 2.14
CA GLY A 713 18.82 -13.76 2.14
C GLY A 713 19.22 -14.80 3.19
N TYR A 714 18.25 -15.41 3.89
CA TYR A 714 18.51 -16.48 4.84
C TYR A 714 18.54 -17.84 4.14
N LYS A 715 19.53 -18.68 4.45
CA LYS A 715 19.59 -20.05 3.92
C LYS A 715 18.44 -20.88 4.51
N PRO A 716 17.92 -21.89 3.79
CA PRO A 716 16.99 -22.86 4.37
C PRO A 716 17.55 -23.44 5.68
N SER A 717 16.69 -23.54 6.70
CA SER A 717 17.06 -24.01 8.05
C SER A 717 18.06 -23.14 8.82
N GLN A 718 18.47 -21.98 8.29
CA GLN A 718 19.26 -21.01 9.04
C GLN A 718 18.40 -20.41 10.15
N HIS A 719 18.79 -20.64 11.41
CA HIS A 719 18.18 -19.98 12.55
C HIS A 719 18.44 -18.48 12.51
N LEU A 720 17.48 -17.71 13.01
CA LEU A 720 17.70 -16.28 13.17
C LEU A 720 18.75 -16.04 14.27
N PRO A 721 19.67 -15.07 14.08
CA PRO A 721 20.68 -14.74 15.08
C PRO A 721 20.09 -14.48 16.48
N ARG A 722 20.78 -14.93 17.53
CA ARG A 722 20.32 -14.83 18.93
C ARG A 722 20.20 -13.37 19.37
N GLU A 723 21.04 -12.47 18.85
CA GLU A 723 20.96 -11.03 19.11
C GLU A 723 19.64 -10.43 18.61
N LYS A 724 19.00 -11.06 17.62
CA LYS A 724 17.73 -10.62 17.03
C LYS A 724 16.51 -11.25 17.72
N HIS A 725 16.67 -12.40 18.37
CA HIS A 725 15.56 -13.19 18.97
C HIS A 725 15.90 -13.70 20.38
N GLY A 726 16.64 -12.90 21.15
CA GLY A 726 16.94 -13.21 22.55
C GLY A 726 15.67 -13.26 23.41
N ARG A 727 15.82 -13.70 24.66
CA ARG A 727 14.72 -13.94 25.63
C ARG A 727 13.66 -12.84 25.65
N VAL A 728 14.06 -11.58 25.64
CA VAL A 728 13.15 -10.42 25.68
C VAL A 728 12.25 -10.36 24.44
N ASN A 729 12.82 -10.53 23.24
CA ASN A 729 12.04 -10.53 22.00
C ASN A 729 11.12 -11.75 21.92
N LEU A 730 11.58 -12.91 22.37
CA LEU A 730 10.76 -14.12 22.42
C LEU A 730 9.54 -13.94 23.34
N PHE A 731 9.74 -13.33 24.51
CA PHE A 731 8.65 -12.97 25.42
C PHE A 731 7.61 -12.08 24.75
N TYR A 732 8.02 -10.98 24.11
CA TYR A 732 7.08 -10.08 23.43
C TYR A 732 6.38 -10.74 22.25
N ASN A 733 7.10 -11.54 21.46
CA ASN A 733 6.52 -12.24 20.32
C ASN A 733 5.49 -13.28 20.75
N TYR A 734 5.81 -14.09 21.78
CA TYR A 734 4.88 -15.10 22.30
C TYR A 734 3.67 -14.47 23.00
N ARG A 735 3.89 -13.38 23.76
CA ARG A 735 2.79 -12.59 24.34
C ARG A 735 1.82 -12.11 23.27
N ARG A 736 2.31 -11.62 22.12
CA ARG A 736 1.45 -11.21 20.99
C ARG A 736 0.62 -12.37 20.45
N ILE A 737 1.19 -13.57 20.34
CA ILE A 737 0.45 -14.77 19.91
C ILE A 737 -0.70 -15.05 20.87
N LEU A 738 -0.44 -15.06 22.18
CA LEU A 738 -1.49 -15.29 23.20
C LEU A 738 -2.61 -14.24 23.20
N VAL A 739 -2.32 -13.00 22.80
CA VAL A 739 -3.35 -11.95 22.71
C VAL A 739 -4.23 -12.12 21.48
N SER A 740 -3.67 -12.62 20.38
CA SER A 740 -4.28 -12.50 19.05
C SER A 740 -4.78 -13.82 18.45
N GLU A 741 -4.36 -14.97 18.98
CA GLU A 741 -4.62 -16.28 18.40
C GLU A 741 -5.09 -17.29 19.46
N SER A 742 -5.72 -18.37 19.00
CA SER A 742 -6.26 -19.40 19.89
C SER A 742 -5.18 -20.14 20.69
N VAL A 743 -5.57 -20.74 21.82
CA VAL A 743 -4.64 -21.49 22.67
C VAL A 743 -4.01 -22.70 21.95
N ASP A 744 -4.73 -23.28 20.99
CA ASP A 744 -4.18 -24.34 20.13
C ASP A 744 -3.02 -23.86 19.26
N ILE A 745 -3.16 -22.68 18.66
CA ILE A 745 -2.11 -22.05 17.86
C ILE A 745 -0.93 -21.69 18.76
N ALA A 746 -1.19 -21.12 19.94
CA ALA A 746 -0.14 -20.77 20.89
C ALA A 746 0.69 -22.00 21.30
N VAL A 747 0.04 -23.11 21.68
CA VAL A 747 0.75 -24.37 22.01
C VAL A 747 1.46 -24.95 20.79
N LYS A 748 0.89 -24.84 19.58
CA LYS A 748 1.54 -25.28 18.35
C LYS A 748 2.82 -24.49 18.06
N CYS A 749 2.82 -23.18 18.32
CA CYS A 749 4.01 -22.34 18.20
C CYS A 749 5.11 -22.79 19.18
N ILE A 750 4.76 -23.11 20.44
CA ILE A 750 5.72 -23.67 21.41
C ILE A 750 6.32 -24.97 20.87
N GLU A 751 5.48 -25.93 20.47
CA GLU A 751 5.93 -27.22 19.94
C GLU A 751 6.90 -27.04 18.78
N THR A 752 6.55 -26.15 17.86
CA THR A 752 7.35 -25.86 16.67
C THR A 752 8.68 -25.23 17.04
N TYR A 753 8.69 -24.24 17.94
CA TYR A 753 9.92 -23.61 18.44
C TYR A 753 10.88 -24.62 19.07
N LEU A 754 10.37 -25.47 19.95
CA LEU A 754 11.17 -26.49 20.64
C LEU A 754 11.69 -27.57 19.68
N THR A 755 10.90 -27.93 18.67
CA THR A 755 11.31 -28.90 17.63
C THR A 755 12.47 -28.37 16.79
N MET A 756 12.58 -27.05 16.61
CA MET A 756 13.58 -26.46 15.74
C MET A 756 14.97 -26.32 16.37
N GLY A 757 15.16 -26.39 17.68
CA GLY A 757 16.45 -26.00 18.26
C GLY A 757 16.88 -26.71 19.52
N GLU A 758 17.93 -27.54 19.44
CA GLU A 758 18.61 -28.11 20.62
C GLU A 758 19.34 -27.04 21.48
N LYS A 759 19.70 -25.89 20.90
CA LYS A 759 20.47 -24.81 21.59
C LYS A 759 19.62 -23.70 22.22
N TYR A 760 18.31 -23.65 21.96
CA TYR A 760 17.45 -22.51 22.32
C TYR A 760 16.21 -22.87 23.15
N CYS A 761 16.03 -24.16 23.51
CA CYS A 761 14.92 -24.61 24.37
C CYS A 761 14.82 -23.82 25.68
N THR A 762 15.95 -23.53 26.33
CA THR A 762 15.99 -22.81 27.61
C THR A 762 15.39 -21.40 27.54
N ASP A 763 15.53 -20.69 26.40
CA ASP A 763 14.96 -19.34 26.26
C ASP A 763 13.41 -19.41 26.18
N MET A 764 12.85 -20.49 25.60
CA MET A 764 11.41 -20.74 25.59
C MET A 764 10.89 -21.16 26.96
N PHE A 765 11.58 -22.06 27.67
CA PHE A 765 11.19 -22.44 29.04
C PHE A 765 11.21 -21.25 29.99
N TYR A 766 12.23 -20.39 29.90
CA TYR A 766 12.27 -19.11 30.61
C TYR A 766 11.08 -18.19 30.25
N THR A 767 10.70 -18.14 28.97
CA THR A 767 9.53 -17.36 28.54
C THR A 767 8.24 -17.92 29.13
N LEU A 768 8.10 -19.24 29.19
CA LEU A 768 6.94 -19.92 29.76
C LEU A 768 6.89 -19.83 31.29
N SER A 769 8.02 -19.73 31.99
CA SER A 769 8.02 -19.57 33.46
C SER A 769 7.64 -18.15 33.90
N ASN A 770 7.52 -17.22 32.95
CA ASN A 770 7.09 -15.87 33.26
C ASN A 770 5.62 -15.82 33.71
N ALA A 771 5.39 -15.21 34.88
CA ALA A 771 4.07 -15.07 35.49
C ALA A 771 2.99 -14.46 34.57
N ILE A 772 3.34 -13.44 33.77
CA ILE A 772 2.40 -12.80 32.84
C ILE A 772 1.98 -13.79 31.75
N ILE A 773 2.93 -14.54 31.19
CA ILE A 773 2.68 -15.53 30.13
C ILE A 773 1.82 -16.68 30.67
N CYS A 774 2.18 -17.26 31.81
CA CYS A 774 1.38 -18.32 32.45
C CYS A 774 -0.05 -17.88 32.72
N ARG A 775 -0.23 -16.70 33.31
CA ARG A 775 -1.56 -16.16 33.64
C ARG A 775 -2.40 -15.96 32.38
N MET A 776 -1.83 -15.34 31.34
CA MET A 776 -2.50 -15.14 30.05
C MET A 776 -2.88 -16.48 29.40
N PHE A 777 -1.95 -17.43 29.36
CA PHE A 777 -2.20 -18.76 28.84
C PHE A 777 -3.36 -19.45 29.56
N LEU A 778 -3.36 -19.47 30.90
CA LEU A 778 -4.43 -20.11 31.68
C LEU A 778 -5.79 -19.46 31.47
N ASN A 779 -5.86 -18.13 31.47
CA ASN A 779 -7.11 -17.42 31.19
C ASN A 779 -7.66 -17.83 29.82
N HIS A 780 -6.79 -17.89 28.82
CA HIS A 780 -7.17 -18.30 27.48
C HIS A 780 -7.65 -19.77 27.40
N VAL A 781 -7.00 -20.68 28.13
CA VAL A 781 -7.45 -22.09 28.27
C VAL A 781 -8.87 -22.16 28.84
N VAL A 782 -9.14 -21.39 29.88
CA VAL A 782 -10.43 -21.38 30.58
C VAL A 782 -11.51 -20.73 29.73
N GLU A 783 -11.22 -19.60 29.10
CA GLU A 783 -12.12 -18.86 28.19
C GLU A 783 -12.55 -19.72 27.00
N GLU A 784 -11.62 -20.48 26.40
CA GLU A 784 -11.93 -21.41 25.30
C GLU A 784 -12.47 -22.77 25.77
N GLY A 785 -12.48 -23.05 27.07
CA GLY A 785 -12.92 -24.34 27.62
C GLY A 785 -12.00 -25.52 27.28
N LYS A 786 -10.72 -25.28 26.96
CA LYS A 786 -9.78 -26.27 26.42
C LYS A 786 -8.79 -26.82 27.46
N ILE A 787 -9.26 -27.17 28.65
CA ILE A 787 -8.42 -27.72 29.74
C ILE A 787 -7.42 -28.83 29.30
N PRO A 788 -7.79 -29.78 28.41
CA PRO A 788 -6.86 -30.82 27.94
C PRO A 788 -5.58 -30.29 27.27
N ILE A 789 -5.55 -29.03 26.81
CA ILE A 789 -4.36 -28.42 26.21
C ILE A 789 -3.21 -28.27 27.20
N ILE A 790 -3.48 -28.23 28.51
CA ILE A 790 -2.44 -28.21 29.55
C ILE A 790 -1.68 -29.52 29.54
N SER A 791 -2.38 -30.66 29.45
CA SER A 791 -1.74 -31.98 29.33
C SER A 791 -0.92 -32.08 28.05
N LYS A 792 -1.42 -31.52 26.93
CA LYS A 792 -0.66 -31.45 25.67
C LYS A 792 0.62 -30.62 25.85
N LEU A 793 0.54 -29.46 26.50
CA LEU A 793 1.71 -28.63 26.80
C LEU A 793 2.71 -29.37 27.69
N HIS A 794 2.25 -30.08 28.72
CA HIS A 794 3.09 -30.92 29.56
C HIS A 794 3.84 -31.96 28.73
N THR A 795 3.14 -32.74 27.89
CA THR A 795 3.78 -33.73 27.00
C THR A 795 4.84 -33.11 26.08
N ILE A 796 4.60 -31.89 25.58
CA ILE A 796 5.56 -31.17 24.75
C ILE A 796 6.80 -30.77 25.58
N ILE A 797 6.60 -30.18 26.76
CA ILE A 797 7.70 -29.76 27.65
C ILE A 797 8.55 -30.97 28.03
N GLU A 798 7.93 -32.07 28.47
CA GLU A 798 8.62 -33.30 28.87
C GLU A 798 9.43 -33.93 27.73
N ARG A 799 8.93 -33.83 26.50
CA ARG A 799 9.63 -34.36 25.31
C ARG A 799 10.94 -33.61 25.02
N TYR A 800 10.98 -32.30 25.26
CA TYR A 800 12.07 -31.42 24.81
C TYR A 800 12.93 -30.84 25.94
N LYS A 801 12.57 -31.04 27.20
CA LYS A 801 13.37 -30.56 28.34
C LYS A 801 14.72 -31.28 28.43
N THR A 802 15.75 -30.54 28.81
CA THR A 802 17.06 -31.10 29.17
C THR A 802 17.27 -31.01 30.68
N PRO A 803 18.29 -31.68 31.27
CA PRO A 803 18.58 -31.55 32.70
C PRO A 803 18.83 -30.10 33.16
N LYS A 804 19.29 -29.21 32.25
CA LYS A 804 19.50 -27.78 32.55
C LYS A 804 18.21 -26.97 32.65
N ASP A 805 17.10 -27.53 32.15
CA ASP A 805 15.80 -26.86 32.12
C ASP A 805 14.89 -27.29 33.27
N ALA A 806 15.30 -28.28 34.09
CA ALA A 806 14.46 -28.88 35.13
C ALA A 806 13.88 -27.84 36.10
N GLU A 807 14.70 -26.87 36.53
CA GLU A 807 14.28 -25.76 37.38
C GLU A 807 13.18 -24.90 36.71
N TYR A 808 13.40 -24.49 35.46
CA TYR A 808 12.42 -23.71 34.70
C TYR A 808 11.12 -24.49 34.46
N VAL A 809 11.19 -25.80 34.24
CA VAL A 809 10.00 -26.63 34.04
C VAL A 809 9.15 -26.69 35.30
N ASN A 810 9.76 -26.86 36.47
CA ASN A 810 9.01 -26.84 37.71
C ASN A 810 8.45 -25.45 38.03
N ASP A 811 9.19 -24.38 37.73
CA ASP A 811 8.71 -22.99 37.84
C ASP A 811 7.45 -22.75 36.98
N ILE A 812 7.40 -23.29 35.76
CA ILE A 812 6.22 -23.22 34.89
C ILE A 812 5.02 -23.85 35.60
N TYR A 813 5.16 -25.09 36.09
CA TYR A 813 4.04 -25.81 36.71
C TYR A 813 3.59 -25.18 38.03
N MET A 814 4.53 -24.72 38.85
CA MET A 814 4.24 -23.95 40.06
C MET A 814 3.47 -22.66 39.74
N THR A 815 3.92 -21.90 38.75
CA THR A 815 3.25 -20.66 38.33
C THR A 815 1.86 -20.94 37.77
N LEU A 816 1.69 -22.01 36.98
CA LEU A 816 0.37 -22.42 36.49
C LEU A 816 -0.58 -22.79 37.65
N PHE A 817 -0.09 -23.52 38.66
CA PHE A 817 -0.89 -23.89 39.83
C PHE A 817 -1.29 -22.68 40.68
N VAL A 818 -0.37 -21.74 40.91
CA VAL A 818 -0.65 -20.50 41.64
C VAL A 818 -1.79 -19.73 40.99
N TYR A 819 -1.72 -19.48 39.69
CA TYR A 819 -2.76 -18.73 38.99
C TYR A 819 -4.06 -19.53 38.80
N ALA A 820 -4.00 -20.86 38.70
CA ALA A 820 -5.19 -21.70 38.78
C ALA A 820 -5.93 -21.51 40.11
N CYS A 821 -5.20 -21.44 41.24
CA CYS A 821 -5.79 -21.17 42.55
C CYS A 821 -6.28 -19.72 42.69
N CYS A 822 -5.52 -18.73 42.22
CA CYS A 822 -5.85 -17.33 42.43
C CYS A 822 -6.96 -16.80 41.52
N ASP A 823 -6.89 -17.10 40.23
CA ASP A 823 -7.82 -16.57 39.23
C ASP A 823 -9.02 -17.50 38.99
N HIS A 824 -8.85 -18.81 39.23
CA HIS A 824 -9.87 -19.83 38.96
C HIS A 824 -10.15 -20.76 40.16
N PRO A 825 -10.31 -20.27 41.40
CA PRO A 825 -10.38 -21.09 42.62
C PRO A 825 -11.52 -22.12 42.64
N LYS A 826 -12.58 -21.92 41.83
CA LYS A 826 -13.74 -22.82 41.75
C LYS A 826 -13.58 -23.93 40.71
N LYS A 827 -12.50 -23.95 39.94
CA LYS A 827 -12.25 -24.93 38.87
C LYS A 827 -11.41 -26.10 39.41
N GLN A 828 -11.99 -26.93 40.27
CA GLN A 828 -11.28 -28.03 40.94
C GLN A 828 -10.51 -28.97 39.99
N LYS A 829 -11.08 -29.33 38.84
CA LYS A 829 -10.38 -30.15 37.82
C LYS A 829 -9.09 -29.49 37.33
N PHE A 830 -9.09 -28.15 37.23
CA PHE A 830 -7.97 -27.34 36.75
C PHE A 830 -6.86 -27.23 37.80
N ILE A 831 -7.25 -27.00 39.05
CA ILE A 831 -6.36 -26.97 40.21
C ILE A 831 -5.69 -28.34 40.40
N LYS A 832 -6.48 -29.42 40.37
CA LYS A 832 -5.96 -30.79 40.48
C LYS A 832 -4.98 -31.13 39.35
N LEU A 833 -5.31 -30.77 38.11
CA LEU A 833 -4.45 -31.03 36.95
C LEU A 833 -3.11 -30.29 37.10
N THR A 834 -3.13 -28.97 37.32
CA THR A 834 -1.90 -28.18 37.47
C THR A 834 -1.07 -28.60 38.68
N TYR A 835 -1.69 -28.95 39.80
CA TYR A 835 -1.00 -29.49 40.98
C TYR A 835 -0.26 -30.80 40.69
N SER A 836 -0.88 -31.69 39.90
CA SER A 836 -0.30 -33.00 39.56
C SER A 836 0.95 -32.93 38.69
N LEU A 837 1.23 -31.78 38.05
CA LEU A 837 2.39 -31.59 37.19
C LEU A 837 3.65 -31.16 37.97
N ILE A 838 3.50 -30.75 39.24
CA ILE A 838 4.59 -30.20 40.05
C ILE A 838 5.54 -31.31 40.48
N ASN A 839 6.84 -31.06 40.33
CA ASN A 839 7.89 -31.88 40.93
C ASN A 839 8.16 -31.42 42.37
N PHE A 840 7.69 -32.21 43.34
CA PHE A 840 7.79 -31.87 44.76
C PHE A 840 9.20 -32.10 45.33
N ASP A 841 10.03 -32.91 44.68
CA ASP A 841 11.41 -33.12 45.14
C ASP A 841 12.27 -31.86 44.97
N ASP A 842 11.99 -31.06 43.94
CA ASP A 842 12.67 -29.78 43.71
C ASP A 842 12.29 -28.73 44.77
N LEU A 843 11.08 -28.82 45.34
CA LEU A 843 10.61 -27.90 46.40
C LEU A 843 11.25 -28.17 47.77
N ARG A 844 11.84 -29.36 47.97
CA ARG A 844 12.51 -29.77 49.21
C ARG A 844 13.94 -29.23 49.33
N ASN A 845 14.49 -28.61 48.27
CA ASN A 845 15.89 -28.15 48.23
C ASN A 845 16.00 -26.60 48.27
N PRO A 846 16.38 -25.98 49.40
CA PRO A 846 16.24 -24.53 49.63
C PRO A 846 17.22 -23.62 48.86
N LYS A 847 18.09 -24.18 47.99
CA LYS A 847 18.97 -23.39 47.10
C LYS A 847 18.25 -22.81 45.88
N VAL A 848 17.04 -23.30 45.59
CA VAL A 848 16.19 -22.87 44.46
C VAL A 848 15.09 -21.95 45.01
N PHE A 849 15.47 -20.72 45.37
CA PHE A 849 14.52 -19.69 45.79
C PHE A 849 14.44 -18.63 44.70
N ASN A 850 13.38 -18.66 43.88
CA ASN A 850 13.11 -17.61 42.90
C ASN A 850 11.69 -17.05 43.12
N PRO A 851 11.53 -16.01 43.97
CA PRO A 851 10.23 -15.48 44.33
C PRO A 851 9.73 -14.60 43.19
N VAL A 852 9.09 -15.20 42.19
CA VAL A 852 8.24 -14.45 41.25
C VAL A 852 6.79 -14.37 41.77
N ILE A 853 6.49 -15.04 42.89
CA ILE A 853 5.14 -15.10 43.47
C ILE A 853 5.02 -14.05 44.59
N ASP A 854 4.21 -13.03 44.33
CA ASP A 854 3.79 -12.00 45.30
C ASP A 854 3.22 -12.64 46.59
N LEU A 855 3.64 -12.14 47.77
CA LEU A 855 3.14 -12.56 49.10
C LEU A 855 1.61 -12.58 49.17
N ALA A 856 0.93 -11.65 48.48
CA ALA A 856 -0.52 -11.59 48.40
C ALA A 856 -1.13 -12.80 47.64
N LEU A 857 -0.43 -13.33 46.63
CA LEU A 857 -0.84 -14.53 45.90
C LEU A 857 -0.63 -15.78 46.78
N ILE A 858 0.48 -15.87 47.50
CA ILE A 858 0.78 -17.00 48.41
C ILE A 858 -0.34 -17.19 49.44
N ALA A 859 -0.85 -16.10 50.03
CA ALA A 859 -1.96 -16.17 50.98
C ALA A 859 -3.24 -16.76 50.36
N LYS A 860 -3.56 -16.39 49.12
CA LYS A 860 -4.72 -16.91 48.38
C LYS A 860 -4.54 -18.39 48.03
N VAL A 861 -3.35 -18.78 47.56
CA VAL A 861 -3.02 -20.18 47.24
C VAL A 861 -3.11 -21.04 48.49
N LEU A 862 -2.56 -20.59 49.62
CA LEU A 862 -2.68 -21.28 50.91
C LEU A 862 -4.13 -21.52 51.33
N LEU A 863 -5.01 -20.54 51.13
CA LEU A 863 -6.43 -20.68 51.43
C LEU A 863 -7.07 -21.77 50.55
N VAL A 864 -6.80 -21.74 49.25
CA VAL A 864 -7.32 -22.73 48.29
C VAL A 864 -6.79 -24.13 48.59
N VAL A 865 -5.48 -24.30 48.83
CA VAL A 865 -4.86 -25.59 49.20
C VAL A 865 -5.46 -26.17 50.49
N LYS A 866 -5.77 -25.32 51.48
CA LYS A 866 -6.45 -25.76 52.70
C LYS A 866 -7.91 -26.13 52.47
N THR A 867 -8.60 -25.37 51.62
CA THR A 867 -10.02 -25.59 51.30
C THR A 867 -10.22 -26.86 50.46
N GLU A 868 -9.34 -27.08 49.48
CA GLU A 868 -9.34 -28.20 48.55
C GLU A 868 -8.51 -29.39 49.06
N LYS A 869 -8.38 -29.54 50.39
CA LYS A 869 -7.57 -30.61 50.99
C LYS A 869 -8.00 -31.99 50.50
N ASP A 870 -9.30 -32.29 50.49
CA ASP A 870 -9.79 -33.60 50.06
C ASP A 870 -9.53 -33.88 48.57
N LEU A 871 -9.32 -32.83 47.76
CA LEU A 871 -8.97 -32.95 46.34
C LEU A 871 -7.48 -33.23 46.12
N LEU A 872 -6.61 -32.60 46.92
CA LEU A 872 -5.14 -32.60 46.74
C LEU A 872 -4.41 -33.61 47.64
N HIS A 873 -5.04 -34.04 48.74
CA HIS A 873 -4.53 -34.99 49.72
C HIS A 873 -5.40 -36.26 49.71
N LEU A 874 -5.03 -37.22 48.87
CA LEU A 874 -5.71 -38.51 48.77
C LEU A 874 -5.28 -39.39 49.96
N LYS A 875 -6.21 -39.63 50.90
CA LYS A 875 -5.95 -40.38 52.15
C LYS A 875 -5.35 -41.77 51.95
N SER A 876 -5.56 -42.38 50.79
CA SER A 876 -5.08 -43.72 50.42
C SER A 876 -3.71 -43.72 49.73
N ASP A 877 -3.09 -42.56 49.48
CA ASP A 877 -1.83 -42.43 48.74
C ASP A 877 -0.78 -41.70 49.61
N ILE A 878 0.25 -42.46 50.02
CA ILE A 878 1.35 -41.96 50.86
C ILE A 878 2.11 -40.83 50.15
N GLN A 879 2.30 -40.92 48.84
CA GLN A 879 3.00 -39.89 48.07
C GLN A 879 2.16 -38.61 47.98
N SER A 880 0.85 -38.74 47.76
CA SER A 880 -0.08 -37.59 47.76
C SER A 880 -0.05 -36.84 49.09
N LYS A 881 -0.01 -37.56 50.22
CA LYS A 881 0.14 -36.95 51.55
C LYS A 881 1.46 -36.18 51.69
N GLN A 882 2.58 -36.81 51.33
CA GLN A 882 3.90 -36.17 51.39
C GLN A 882 3.99 -34.92 50.51
N ASN A 883 3.42 -34.96 49.30
CA ASN A 883 3.39 -33.82 48.38
C ASN A 883 2.57 -32.66 48.95
N TYR A 884 1.41 -32.96 49.56
CA TYR A 884 0.56 -31.96 50.20
C TYR A 884 1.27 -31.26 51.37
N ASP A 885 1.91 -32.03 52.24
CA ASP A 885 2.66 -31.49 53.37
C ASP A 885 3.85 -30.65 52.90
N THR A 886 4.58 -31.12 51.87
CA THR A 886 5.68 -30.37 51.23
C THR A 886 5.21 -29.03 50.65
N MET A 887 4.05 -29.00 49.98
CA MET A 887 3.46 -27.76 49.45
C MET A 887 3.09 -26.76 50.55
N LEU A 888 2.46 -27.25 51.63
CA LEU A 888 2.08 -26.41 52.75
C LEU A 888 3.29 -25.79 53.45
N GLU A 889 4.35 -26.57 53.64
CA GLU A 889 5.61 -26.09 54.21
C GLU A 889 6.25 -25.04 53.29
N TYR A 890 6.38 -25.35 51.99
CA TYR A 890 6.91 -24.43 50.99
C TYR A 890 6.20 -23.07 50.97
N LEU A 891 4.86 -23.08 50.93
CA LEU A 891 4.05 -21.86 50.91
C LEU A 891 4.09 -21.09 52.25
N SER A 892 4.19 -21.80 53.38
CA SER A 892 4.24 -21.18 54.71
C SER A 892 5.58 -20.52 54.99
N CYS A 893 6.69 -21.16 54.62
CA CYS A 893 8.03 -20.59 54.69
C CYS A 893 8.19 -19.38 53.75
N SER A 894 7.54 -19.42 52.59
CA SER A 894 7.57 -18.31 51.62
C SER A 894 6.73 -17.09 52.06
N LYS A 895 5.78 -17.27 52.99
CA LYS A 895 5.01 -16.16 53.59
C LYS A 895 5.76 -15.45 54.73
N SER A 896 6.72 -16.14 55.36
CA SER A 896 7.48 -15.64 56.51
C SER A 896 8.77 -14.89 56.17
N LYS A 897 9.18 -14.92 54.90
CA LYS A 897 10.24 -14.08 54.31
C LYS A 897 9.61 -12.87 53.65
#